data_AF-A0A7S3LWC0-F1
#
_entry.id   AF-A0A7S3LWC0-F1
#
_cell.length_a   1.000
_cell.length_b   1.000
_cell.length_c   1.000
_cell.angle_alpha   90.00
_cell.angle_beta   90.00
_cell.angle_gamma   90.00
#
_symmetry.space_group_name_H-M   'P 1'
#
loop_
_entity.id
_entity.type
_entity.pdbx_description
1 polymer ?
#
loop_
_entity_poly.entity_id
_entity_poly.type
_entity_poly.pdbx_seq_one_letter_code
_entity_poly.pdbx_strand_id
1 'polypeptide(L)'
;TEVARYLGVPRLYLAANSGARIGLADEVKKLLKVCWTDNDPAKGINYIYLSKEDGETLSAKGSVQGHLIGDNKTGEERFKLTDVIGLTHGLGVENLQGSGAIAGITSKANRDIVTISYVGARSVGIGAYLVRLGQRTIQHVGHPILLTGFSALNSVLGQELYTSNMQLGGPDIMYRNGVSHLTAISDIDAVNRTLEWLSFVPECRNGRLPMLPTVSSSSPLTGDADRPDRTVAVKPKSGEDVRDCLCGKEVKDAGFLPGFLDRGSFFETLSGWANGIVVGRGRLGGIPIGLIAVETRTTSRIVPADPADLDSKKLNLARAGQVWYPDSAFKTAQAINDFRTEDLPLVVLANWRGFSGGTRDMYDEVLKFGSYIVDALRDYEQPVIVYIPPGAELRGGAWVVVDPSINKEYMEMYADPDSRGGVLEPEGIVEIKYREKDLKATMHRLDTTLMEYDAKLNELVSSEASAAEVSALQKSIKQRESELLPYYRQMAVAFADLHDTPGRMKAKKVIRRVVQWADSRAFFHKRLRRRLAELDAVKKLRAASPSTTQAEASSALKNLFCADRKAEKEKEKEKRSSRAKSLKALGLVPRMRSASGSDRTDDEEKIVAETEEEWQDDDLVLKWLARSDVNERLAALGEKMVAEEVRGRCQSHLHTVLQVCTEEVRRSGGDDDAVKAAVKELYDALFASSK
;
A
#
# COMPACT_ATOMS: atom_id res chain seq x y z
N THR A 1 21.04 -11.16 10.52
CA THR A 1 20.13 -10.75 9.43
C THR A 1 20.01 -11.78 8.34
N GLU A 2 21.11 -12.29 7.78
CA GLU A 2 21.07 -13.31 6.71
C GLU A 2 20.30 -14.57 7.12
N VAL A 3 20.55 -15.10 8.33
CA VAL A 3 19.79 -16.25 8.87
C VAL A 3 18.29 -15.97 8.93
N ALA A 4 17.87 -14.80 9.42
CA ALA A 4 16.46 -14.43 9.50
C ALA A 4 15.81 -14.40 8.10
N ARG A 5 16.50 -13.85 7.10
CA ARG A 5 16.03 -13.83 5.71
C ARG A 5 15.96 -15.22 5.10
N TYR A 6 16.97 -16.06 5.35
CA TYR A 6 16.99 -17.44 4.88
C TYR A 6 15.81 -18.25 5.44
N LEU A 7 15.52 -18.09 6.73
CA LEU A 7 14.37 -18.72 7.40
C LEU A 7 13.04 -18.02 7.10
N GLY A 8 13.06 -16.82 6.53
CA GLY A 8 11.87 -16.00 6.30
C GLY A 8 11.23 -15.42 7.56
N VAL A 9 11.89 -15.46 8.72
CA VAL A 9 11.31 -15.06 10.02
C VAL A 9 11.53 -13.57 10.32
N PRO A 10 10.68 -12.94 11.15
CA PRO A 10 10.88 -11.56 11.59
C PRO A 10 12.24 -11.32 12.25
N ARG A 11 12.81 -10.13 12.01
CA ARG A 11 14.08 -9.69 12.62
C ARG A 11 13.85 -8.49 13.53
N LEU A 12 14.09 -8.70 14.82
CA LEU A 12 14.11 -7.66 15.85
C LEU A 12 15.54 -7.09 16.01
N TYR A 13 15.68 -5.76 15.99
CA TYR A 13 16.94 -5.07 16.25
C TYR A 13 16.81 -4.16 17.48
N LEU A 14 17.55 -4.47 18.54
CA LEU A 14 17.61 -3.66 19.75
C LEU A 14 18.78 -2.66 19.62
N ALA A 15 18.45 -1.40 19.34
CA ALA A 15 19.40 -0.34 19.07
C ALA A 15 19.83 0.36 20.37
N ALA A 16 21.07 0.06 20.78
CA ALA A 16 21.80 0.77 21.82
C ALA A 16 23.28 0.84 21.41
N ASN A 17 23.67 1.90 20.71
CA ASN A 17 24.99 1.98 20.04
C ASN A 17 25.54 3.41 20.00
N SER A 18 26.82 3.55 19.65
CA SER A 18 27.48 4.86 19.48
C SER A 18 28.02 5.07 18.07
N GLY A 19 27.43 4.40 17.07
CA GLY A 19 27.87 4.45 15.68
C GLY A 19 29.08 3.56 15.38
N ALA A 20 29.80 3.89 14.31
CA ALA A 20 31.02 3.19 13.93
C ALA A 20 32.12 3.44 14.96
N ARG A 21 32.96 2.43 15.21
CA ARG A 21 34.12 2.58 16.07
C ARG A 21 35.09 3.59 15.43
N ILE A 22 35.66 4.44 16.27
CA ILE A 22 36.73 5.37 15.91
C ILE A 22 37.95 5.05 16.78
N GLY A 23 39.14 5.09 16.20
CA GLY A 23 40.38 4.81 16.92
C GLY A 23 41.58 5.50 16.27
N LEU A 24 42.67 5.56 17.03
CA LEU A 24 43.99 6.00 16.58
C LEU A 24 45.00 4.89 16.90
N ALA A 25 46.08 4.80 16.12
CA ALA A 25 47.15 3.84 16.36
C ALA A 25 47.97 4.25 17.60
N ASP A 26 47.65 3.68 18.76
CA ASP A 26 48.27 4.03 20.05
C ASP A 26 49.78 3.72 20.08
N GLU A 27 50.22 2.69 19.36
CA GLU A 27 51.64 2.35 19.22
C GLU A 27 52.42 3.44 18.48
N VAL A 28 51.79 4.12 17.51
CA VAL A 28 52.39 5.25 16.79
C VAL A 28 52.27 6.52 17.63
N LYS A 29 51.11 6.73 18.26
CA LYS A 29 50.81 7.92 19.08
C LYS A 29 51.84 8.16 20.19
N LYS A 30 52.36 7.08 20.80
CA LYS A 30 53.34 7.15 21.89
C LYS A 30 54.76 7.51 21.43
N LEU A 31 55.07 7.29 20.14
CA LEU A 31 56.43 7.42 19.59
C LEU A 31 56.55 8.60 18.61
N LEU A 32 55.45 9.29 18.31
CA LEU A 32 55.44 10.38 17.34
C LEU A 32 56.37 11.52 17.75
N LYS A 33 57.13 12.03 16.78
CA LYS A 33 57.94 13.24 16.88
C LYS A 33 57.50 14.25 15.83
N VAL A 34 57.71 15.53 16.09
CA VAL A 34 57.27 16.63 15.24
C VAL A 34 58.47 17.46 14.79
N CYS A 35 58.59 17.70 13.50
CA CYS A 35 59.53 18.68 12.95
C CYS A 35 58.82 20.04 12.88
N TRP A 36 59.08 20.91 13.85
CA TRP A 36 58.52 22.26 13.92
C TRP A 36 59.15 23.21 12.89
N THR A 37 58.42 24.24 12.51
CA THR A 37 58.97 25.36 11.74
C THR A 37 59.82 26.23 12.67
N ASP A 38 61.10 26.43 12.35
CA ASP A 38 62.07 27.22 13.14
C ASP A 38 62.17 26.87 14.65
N ASN A 39 61.85 25.63 15.05
CA ASN A 39 61.75 25.21 16.45
C ASN A 39 60.70 25.98 17.29
N ASP A 40 59.77 26.67 16.65
CA ASP A 40 58.68 27.40 17.29
C ASP A 40 57.33 26.72 16.97
N PRO A 41 56.68 26.07 17.96
CA PRO A 41 55.38 25.44 17.76
C PRO A 41 54.30 26.40 17.24
N ALA A 42 54.40 27.70 17.53
CA ALA A 42 53.43 28.69 17.07
C ALA A 42 53.51 28.94 15.55
N LYS A 43 54.67 28.68 14.94
CA LYS A 43 54.89 28.80 13.49
C LYS A 43 54.44 27.58 12.69
N GLY A 44 54.00 26.51 13.36
CA GLY A 44 53.42 25.32 12.76
C GLY A 44 54.40 24.15 12.54
N ILE A 45 53.91 23.15 11.82
CA ILE A 45 54.54 21.83 11.64
C ILE A 45 54.99 21.67 10.19
N ASN A 46 56.24 21.23 9.98
CA ASN A 46 56.72 20.83 8.65
C ASN A 46 56.32 19.38 8.32
N TYR A 47 56.55 18.45 9.25
CA TYR A 47 56.16 17.04 9.12
C TYR A 47 56.20 16.30 10.47
N ILE A 48 55.56 15.13 10.52
CA ILE A 48 55.58 14.19 11.64
C ILE A 48 56.48 13.02 11.26
N TYR A 49 57.28 12.53 12.21
CA TYR A 49 58.25 11.47 11.98
C TYR A 49 58.40 10.54 13.20
N LEU A 50 59.05 9.40 12.99
CA LEU A 50 59.54 8.48 14.01
C LEU A 50 61.07 8.44 13.99
N SER A 51 61.68 7.94 15.07
CA SER A 51 63.10 7.58 15.01
C SER A 51 63.32 6.53 13.91
N LYS A 52 64.53 6.44 13.36
CA LYS A 52 64.86 5.43 12.34
C LYS A 52 64.49 4.02 12.80
N GLU A 53 64.92 3.64 14.00
CA GLU A 53 64.68 2.31 14.58
C GLU A 53 63.19 2.03 14.80
N ASP A 54 62.45 2.98 15.39
CA ASP A 54 61.01 2.82 15.63
C ASP A 54 60.21 2.76 14.33
N GLY A 55 60.57 3.61 13.36
CA GLY A 55 59.93 3.70 12.05
C GLY A 55 60.14 2.43 11.23
N GLU A 56 61.38 1.94 11.14
CA GLU A 56 61.70 0.67 10.46
C GLU A 56 61.00 -0.51 11.15
N THR A 57 61.00 -0.56 12.49
CA THR A 57 60.33 -1.62 13.26
C THR A 57 58.82 -1.64 13.05
N LEU A 58 58.16 -0.48 13.10
CA LEU A 58 56.71 -0.39 12.91
C LEU A 58 56.30 -0.56 11.45
N SER A 59 57.14 -0.13 10.50
CA SER A 59 56.90 -0.35 9.07
C SER A 59 57.03 -1.82 8.69
N ALA A 60 58.03 -2.53 9.24
CA ALA A 60 58.17 -3.97 9.06
C ALA A 60 56.96 -4.77 9.58
N LYS A 61 56.26 -4.24 10.60
CA LYS A 61 55.01 -4.82 11.13
C LYS A 61 53.76 -4.35 10.37
N GLY A 62 53.90 -3.47 9.38
CA GLY A 62 52.79 -2.92 8.59
C GLY A 62 51.97 -1.84 9.29
N SER A 63 52.42 -1.30 10.43
CA SER A 63 51.70 -0.25 11.19
C SER A 63 51.81 1.13 10.53
N VAL A 64 52.92 1.43 9.86
CA VAL A 64 53.19 2.73 9.24
C VAL A 64 53.83 2.58 7.87
N GLN A 65 53.61 3.57 7.00
CA GLN A 65 54.37 3.79 5.77
C GLN A 65 55.06 5.16 5.84
N GLY A 66 56.21 5.24 5.20
CA GLY A 66 57.06 6.42 5.24
C GLY A 66 58.38 6.19 4.54
N HIS A 67 59.26 7.17 4.62
CA HIS A 67 60.60 7.10 4.05
C HIS A 67 61.62 7.80 4.97
N LEU A 68 62.86 7.32 4.93
CA LEU A 68 63.96 7.94 5.65
C LEU A 68 64.35 9.26 4.98
N ILE A 69 64.53 10.28 5.79
CA ILE A 69 65.06 11.58 5.39
C ILE A 69 66.16 12.00 6.37
N GLY A 70 67.19 12.68 5.88
CA GLY A 70 68.16 13.36 6.73
C GLY A 70 67.67 14.75 7.11
N ASP A 71 67.81 15.14 8.37
CA ASP A 71 67.66 16.54 8.76
C ASP A 71 68.92 17.31 8.35
N ASN A 72 68.79 18.19 7.35
CA ASN A 72 69.89 19.01 6.84
C ASN A 72 70.52 19.95 7.91
N LYS A 73 69.84 20.21 9.03
CA LYS A 73 70.34 21.07 10.12
C LYS A 73 71.03 20.29 11.24
N THR A 74 70.59 19.06 11.53
CA THR A 74 71.11 18.27 12.67
C THR A 74 71.86 17.01 12.26
N GLY A 75 71.75 16.58 11.00
CA GLY A 75 72.30 15.31 10.50
C GLY A 75 71.54 14.06 10.96
N GLU A 76 70.42 14.21 11.67
CA GLU A 76 69.62 13.10 12.19
C GLU A 76 68.85 12.40 11.06
N GLU A 77 68.94 11.06 10.99
CA GLU A 77 68.07 10.26 10.13
C GLU A 77 66.69 10.08 10.77
N ARG A 78 65.64 10.50 10.05
CA ARG A 78 64.25 10.50 10.51
C ARG A 78 63.39 9.68 9.58
N PHE A 79 62.50 8.85 10.15
CA PHE A 79 61.50 8.15 9.38
C PHE A 79 60.26 9.03 9.24
N LYS A 80 60.16 9.79 8.14
CA LYS A 80 59.02 10.67 7.89
C LYS A 80 57.79 9.83 7.56
N LEU A 81 56.73 10.01 8.35
CA LEU A 81 55.47 9.29 8.16
C LEU A 81 54.74 9.84 6.93
N THR A 82 54.28 8.95 6.06
CA THR A 82 53.30 9.26 5.01
C THR A 82 51.93 8.75 5.39
N ASP A 83 51.85 7.55 5.96
CA ASP A 83 50.59 6.89 6.29
C ASP A 83 50.68 6.15 7.63
N VAL A 84 49.58 6.20 8.39
CA VAL A 84 49.42 5.44 9.64
C VAL A 84 48.31 4.44 9.42
N ILE A 85 48.67 3.15 9.39
CA ILE A 85 47.75 2.02 9.18
C ILE A 85 47.25 1.51 10.54
N GLY A 86 48.17 1.34 11.49
CA GLY A 86 47.90 0.77 12.80
C GLY A 86 47.91 -0.76 12.82
N LEU A 87 48.40 -1.35 13.92
CA LEU A 87 48.40 -2.80 14.15
C LEU A 87 47.02 -3.33 14.58
N THR A 88 46.21 -2.45 15.18
CA THR A 88 44.88 -2.80 15.66
C THR A 88 43.87 -2.61 14.54
N HIS A 89 43.04 -3.62 14.26
CA HIS A 89 41.96 -3.50 13.29
C HIS A 89 40.75 -2.72 13.85
N GLY A 90 40.05 -1.99 12.99
CA GLY A 90 38.82 -1.29 13.33
C GLY A 90 39.07 0.10 13.90
N LEU A 91 40.01 0.84 13.31
CA LEU A 91 40.33 2.22 13.67
C LEU A 91 39.56 3.23 12.80
N GLY A 92 39.34 2.92 11.51
CA GLY A 92 38.85 3.90 10.55
C GLY A 92 37.95 3.33 9.45
N VAL A 93 38.40 3.44 8.19
CA VAL A 93 37.59 3.24 6.98
C VAL A 93 37.03 1.82 6.83
N GLU A 94 37.71 0.82 7.37
CA GLU A 94 37.24 -0.56 7.45
C GLU A 94 35.93 -0.69 8.26
N ASN A 95 35.74 0.14 9.30
CA ASN A 95 34.49 0.18 10.06
C ASN A 95 33.35 0.79 9.23
N LEU A 96 33.66 1.73 8.32
CA LEU A 96 32.70 2.30 7.39
C LEU A 96 32.30 1.29 6.32
N GLN A 97 33.25 0.49 5.82
CA GLN A 97 32.95 -0.62 4.92
C GLN A 97 32.00 -1.63 5.59
N GLY A 98 32.30 -2.05 6.83
CA GLY A 98 31.41 -2.91 7.61
C GLY A 98 30.03 -2.28 7.85
N SER A 99 29.98 -0.97 8.13
CA SER A 99 28.74 -0.20 8.27
C SER A 99 27.90 -0.21 6.99
N GLY A 100 28.54 -0.01 5.83
CA GLY A 100 27.89 -0.10 4.52
C GLY A 100 27.32 -1.49 4.23
N ALA A 101 28.07 -2.55 4.58
CA ALA A 101 27.62 -3.93 4.41
C ALA A 101 26.33 -4.23 5.22
N ILE A 102 26.28 -3.81 6.49
CA ILE A 102 25.10 -4.03 7.34
C ILE A 102 23.91 -3.13 6.97
N ALA A 103 24.17 -1.93 6.42
CA ALA A 103 23.12 -1.09 5.83
C ALA A 103 22.49 -1.79 4.62
N GLY A 104 23.31 -2.31 3.69
CA GLY A 104 22.84 -3.01 2.49
C GLY A 104 21.98 -4.22 2.81
N ILE A 105 22.43 -5.10 3.73
CA ILE A 105 21.65 -6.30 4.10
C ILE A 105 20.38 -5.94 4.88
N THR A 106 20.36 -4.85 5.64
CA THR A 106 19.14 -4.38 6.34
C THR A 106 18.12 -3.80 5.36
N SER A 107 18.58 -3.03 4.36
CA SER A 107 17.73 -2.56 3.25
C SER A 107 17.09 -3.74 2.51
N LYS A 108 17.88 -4.78 2.20
CA LYS A 108 17.40 -6.01 1.58
C LYS A 108 16.44 -6.78 2.49
N ALA A 109 16.70 -6.83 3.79
CA ALA A 109 15.84 -7.49 4.77
C ALA A 109 14.46 -6.85 4.84
N ASN A 110 14.34 -5.52 4.88
CA ASN A 110 13.03 -4.85 4.97
C ASN A 110 12.17 -5.04 3.72
N ARG A 111 12.72 -5.47 2.58
CA ARG A 111 11.92 -5.83 1.38
C ARG A 111 11.46 -7.28 1.38
N ASP A 112 11.94 -8.07 2.32
CA ASP A 112 11.92 -9.54 2.29
C ASP A 112 11.23 -10.13 3.52
N ILE A 113 11.60 -9.68 4.72
CA ILE A 113 11.06 -10.13 6.00
C ILE A 113 10.61 -8.93 6.83
N VAL A 114 9.78 -9.20 7.83
CA VAL A 114 9.39 -8.16 8.79
C VAL A 114 10.59 -7.75 9.63
N THR A 115 10.92 -6.47 9.61
CA THR A 115 11.97 -5.87 10.43
C THR A 115 11.35 -4.89 11.42
N ILE A 116 11.66 -5.05 12.71
CA ILE A 116 11.26 -4.12 13.77
C ILE A 116 12.52 -3.69 14.51
N SER A 117 12.62 -2.40 14.82
CA SER A 117 13.71 -1.82 15.58
C SER A 117 13.18 -1.19 16.86
N TYR A 118 13.82 -1.49 17.99
CA TYR A 118 13.56 -0.82 19.26
C TYR A 118 14.78 0.02 19.66
N VAL A 119 14.57 1.29 19.97
CA VAL A 119 15.63 2.21 20.42
C VAL A 119 15.53 2.39 21.94
N GLY A 120 16.29 1.56 22.67
CA GLY A 120 16.33 1.52 24.14
C GLY A 120 17.51 2.27 24.77
N ALA A 121 18.38 2.86 23.96
CA ALA A 121 19.37 3.86 24.37
C ALA A 121 19.61 4.80 23.18
N ARG A 122 20.72 5.54 23.16
CA ARG A 122 21.09 6.30 21.95
C ARG A 122 21.34 5.37 20.75
N SER A 123 20.96 5.81 19.56
CA SER A 123 21.33 5.19 18.28
C SER A 123 21.95 6.24 17.37
N VAL A 124 23.21 6.05 16.99
CA VAL A 124 24.05 7.10 16.38
C VAL A 124 24.60 6.66 15.01
N GLY A 125 24.62 7.56 14.03
CA GLY A 125 25.26 7.34 12.73
C GLY A 125 24.68 6.12 12.00
N ILE A 126 25.51 5.10 11.74
CA ILE A 126 25.05 3.85 11.14
C ILE A 126 23.92 3.19 11.94
N GLY A 127 23.92 3.29 13.27
CA GLY A 127 22.84 2.77 14.10
C GLY A 127 21.49 3.43 13.79
N ALA A 128 21.47 4.74 13.56
CA ALA A 128 20.27 5.46 13.15
C ALA A 128 19.79 5.03 11.75
N TYR A 129 20.72 4.82 10.80
CA TYR A 129 20.38 4.28 9.49
C TYR A 129 19.81 2.86 9.55
N LEU A 130 20.35 1.98 10.40
CA LEU A 130 19.81 0.62 10.56
C LEU A 130 18.38 0.63 11.11
N VAL A 131 18.07 1.53 12.04
CA VAL A 131 16.72 1.76 12.55
C VAL A 131 15.81 2.20 11.40
N ARG A 132 16.19 3.23 10.64
CA ARG A 132 15.38 3.74 9.53
C ARG A 132 15.21 2.72 8.40
N LEU A 133 16.26 1.99 8.03
CA LEU A 133 16.22 0.96 6.99
C LEU A 133 15.34 -0.22 7.41
N GLY A 134 15.25 -0.52 8.71
CA GLY A 134 14.28 -1.46 9.27
C GLY A 134 12.83 -0.95 9.31
N GLN A 135 12.61 0.33 9.01
CA GLN A 135 11.33 1.06 9.02
C GLN A 135 10.62 1.09 10.38
N ARG A 136 10.06 -0.04 10.80
CA ARG A 136 9.14 -0.15 11.95
C ARG A 136 9.90 0.11 13.24
N THR A 137 9.69 1.29 13.81
CA THR A 137 10.52 1.78 14.90
C THR A 137 9.70 2.06 16.14
N ILE A 138 10.10 1.46 17.27
CA ILE A 138 9.62 1.79 18.60
C ILE A 138 10.74 2.58 19.29
N GLN A 139 10.46 3.79 19.74
CA GLN A 139 11.45 4.65 20.37
C GLN A 139 11.14 4.85 21.86
N HIS A 140 12.12 4.59 22.72
CA HIS A 140 11.99 4.95 24.12
C HIS A 140 11.92 6.49 24.29
N VAL A 141 11.03 6.99 25.15
CA VAL A 141 10.77 8.43 25.30
C VAL A 141 12.01 9.24 25.72
N GLY A 142 12.95 8.61 26.42
CA GLY A 142 14.18 9.23 26.92
C GLY A 142 15.40 9.09 26.01
N HIS A 143 15.27 8.55 24.80
CA HIS A 143 16.43 8.16 24.00
C HIS A 143 16.42 8.68 22.55
N PRO A 144 17.55 9.24 22.06
CA PRO A 144 17.59 9.87 20.75
C PRO A 144 18.07 8.95 19.62
N ILE A 145 17.57 9.21 18.41
CA ILE A 145 18.08 8.68 17.13
C ILE A 145 18.77 9.84 16.41
N LEU A 146 20.08 9.79 16.20
CA LEU A 146 20.84 10.93 15.64
C LEU A 146 21.92 10.48 14.65
N LEU A 147 22.30 11.38 13.75
CA LEU A 147 23.48 11.21 12.90
C LEU A 147 24.73 11.74 13.60
N THR A 148 24.65 12.98 14.07
CA THR A 148 25.74 13.71 14.73
C THR A 148 25.29 14.23 16.08
N GLY A 149 26.16 14.15 17.09
CA GLY A 149 25.88 14.65 18.43
C GLY A 149 25.83 16.18 18.49
N PHE A 150 25.01 16.73 19.39
CA PHE A 150 24.79 18.18 19.48
C PHE A 150 26.07 18.97 19.72
N SER A 151 27.00 18.47 20.56
CA SER A 151 28.26 19.15 20.86
C SER A 151 29.15 19.31 19.62
N ALA A 152 29.16 18.30 18.74
CA ALA A 152 29.89 18.36 17.48
C ALA A 152 29.27 19.37 16.51
N LEU A 153 27.94 19.46 16.44
CA LEU A 153 27.26 20.49 15.65
C LEU A 153 27.58 21.90 16.15
N ASN A 154 27.51 22.12 17.46
CA ASN A 154 27.87 23.42 18.06
C ASN A 154 29.33 23.78 17.77
N SER A 155 30.25 22.82 17.82
CA SER A 155 31.67 23.06 17.49
C SER A 155 31.87 23.46 16.03
N VAL A 156 31.13 22.85 15.09
CA VAL A 156 31.20 23.19 13.66
C VAL A 156 30.57 24.56 13.38
N LEU A 157 29.47 24.90 14.06
CA LEU A 157 28.78 26.19 13.91
C LEU A 157 29.47 27.32 14.69
N GLY A 158 30.41 27.00 15.58
CA GLY A 158 31.12 27.95 16.43
C GLY A 158 30.24 28.60 17.51
N GLN A 159 29.03 28.06 17.75
CA GLN A 159 28.04 28.61 18.68
C GLN A 159 27.27 27.49 19.39
N GLU A 160 26.83 27.74 20.63
CA GLU A 160 26.04 26.80 21.42
C GLU A 160 24.54 26.86 21.08
N LEU A 161 24.17 26.42 19.89
CA LEU A 161 22.78 26.49 19.39
C LEU A 161 21.90 25.35 19.90
N TYR A 162 22.46 24.15 20.02
CA TYR A 162 21.75 22.96 20.51
C TYR A 162 22.17 22.63 21.95
N THR A 163 21.23 22.15 22.76
CA THR A 163 21.45 21.90 24.20
C THR A 163 21.43 20.42 24.57
N SER A 164 20.84 19.56 23.73
CA SER A 164 20.79 18.12 23.99
C SER A 164 20.64 17.30 22.71
N ASN A 165 21.05 16.03 22.77
CA ASN A 165 20.76 15.09 21.68
C ASN A 165 19.26 14.81 21.52
N MET A 166 18.46 14.99 22.57
CA MET A 166 17.00 14.82 22.52
C MET A 166 16.33 15.90 21.67
N GLN A 167 16.90 17.11 21.63
CA GLN A 167 16.42 18.21 20.78
C GLN A 167 16.53 17.88 19.27
N LEU A 168 17.48 17.02 18.90
CA LEU A 168 17.75 16.62 17.51
C LEU A 168 17.07 15.30 17.13
N GLY A 169 17.08 14.35 18.05
CA GLY A 169 16.74 12.95 17.77
C GLY A 169 15.69 12.33 18.67
N GLY A 170 15.12 13.10 19.61
CA GLY A 170 14.09 12.62 20.52
C GLY A 170 12.73 12.38 19.83
N PRO A 171 11.75 11.83 20.55
CA PRO A 171 10.41 11.60 20.03
C PRO A 171 9.72 12.86 19.49
N ASP A 172 9.97 14.03 20.09
CA ASP A 172 9.42 15.29 19.57
C ASP A 172 9.86 15.64 18.14
N ILE A 173 10.93 15.00 17.65
CA ILE A 173 11.34 15.04 16.25
C ILE A 173 10.90 13.77 15.53
N MET A 174 11.36 12.60 15.99
CA MET A 174 11.26 11.34 15.24
C MET A 174 9.85 10.74 15.23
N TYR A 175 9.07 10.93 16.29
CA TYR A 175 7.65 10.51 16.30
C TYR A 175 6.78 11.50 15.52
N ARG A 176 7.16 12.79 15.51
CA ARG A 176 6.42 13.85 14.81
C ARG A 176 6.72 13.94 13.31
N ASN A 177 7.75 13.25 12.83
CA ASN A 177 8.12 13.19 11.41
C ASN A 177 7.96 11.81 10.77
N GLY A 178 7.49 10.81 11.52
CA GLY A 178 7.23 9.45 11.01
C GLY A 178 8.43 8.51 10.94
N VAL A 179 9.57 8.86 11.53
CA VAL A 179 10.70 7.92 11.70
C VAL A 179 10.36 6.88 12.77
N SER A 180 9.77 7.29 13.88
CA SER A 180 9.30 6.42 14.95
C SER A 180 7.81 6.15 14.77
N HIS A 181 7.44 4.87 14.63
CA HIS A 181 6.04 4.44 14.53
C HIS A 181 5.34 4.51 15.88
N LEU A 182 6.05 4.24 16.96
CA LEU A 182 5.54 4.22 18.33
C LEU A 182 6.57 4.80 19.30
N THR A 183 6.07 5.29 20.43
CA THR A 183 6.88 5.61 21.60
C THR A 183 6.63 4.60 22.71
N ALA A 184 7.66 4.37 23.54
CA ALA A 184 7.56 3.51 24.72
C ALA A 184 8.11 4.23 25.95
N ILE A 185 7.42 4.10 27.09
CA ILE A 185 7.83 4.74 28.35
C ILE A 185 8.89 3.95 29.12
N SER A 186 9.10 2.69 28.75
CA SER A 186 10.06 1.77 29.35
C SER A 186 10.42 0.65 28.36
N ASP A 187 11.50 -0.07 28.64
CA ASP A 187 11.94 -1.21 27.82
C ASP A 187 10.89 -2.34 27.81
N ILE A 188 10.21 -2.57 28.93
CA ILE A 188 9.15 -3.57 29.02
C ILE A 188 7.90 -3.16 28.22
N ASP A 189 7.54 -1.88 28.23
CA ASP A 189 6.47 -1.35 27.37
C ASP A 189 6.82 -1.54 25.89
N ALA A 190 8.09 -1.31 25.51
CA ALA A 190 8.55 -1.55 24.15
C ALA A 190 8.48 -3.04 23.73
N VAL A 191 8.84 -3.96 24.62
CA VAL A 191 8.69 -5.40 24.38
C VAL A 191 7.21 -5.75 24.19
N ASN A 192 6.32 -5.27 25.06
CA ASN A 192 4.88 -5.51 24.95
C ASN A 192 4.33 -5.02 23.61
N ARG A 193 4.67 -3.79 23.20
CA ARG A 193 4.28 -3.24 21.88
C ARG A 193 4.86 -4.04 20.71
N THR A 194 6.07 -4.56 20.86
CA THR A 194 6.69 -5.42 19.83
C THR A 194 5.92 -6.72 19.68
N LEU A 195 5.56 -7.36 20.80
CA LEU A 195 4.78 -8.61 20.80
C LEU A 195 3.36 -8.38 20.28
N GLU A 196 2.72 -7.27 20.65
CA GLU A 196 1.41 -6.87 20.12
C GLU A 196 1.46 -6.67 18.61
N TRP A 197 2.49 -5.99 18.09
CA TRP A 197 2.71 -5.84 16.65
C TRP A 197 2.89 -7.20 15.96
N LEU A 198 3.75 -8.07 16.51
CA LEU A 198 3.98 -9.41 15.98
C LEU A 198 2.73 -10.28 16.01
N SER A 199 1.75 -10.00 16.89
CA SER A 199 0.50 -10.76 16.95
C SER A 199 -0.31 -10.67 15.64
N PHE A 200 -0.11 -9.63 14.83
CA PHE A 200 -0.76 -9.47 13.52
C PHE A 200 0.02 -10.15 12.38
N VAL A 201 1.31 -10.41 12.57
CA VAL A 201 2.25 -10.80 11.52
C VAL A 201 2.38 -12.34 11.45
N PRO A 202 2.47 -12.94 10.25
CA PRO A 202 2.79 -14.37 10.10
C PRO A 202 4.14 -14.75 10.73
N GLU A 203 4.28 -16.00 11.18
CA GLU A 203 5.53 -16.49 11.78
C GLU A 203 6.72 -16.44 10.81
N CYS A 204 6.46 -16.58 9.52
CA CYS A 204 7.43 -16.44 8.44
C CYS A 204 6.77 -15.84 7.20
N ARG A 205 7.58 -15.27 6.30
CA ARG A 205 7.18 -14.76 4.99
C ARG A 205 6.36 -15.80 4.24
N ASN A 206 5.24 -15.38 3.63
CA ASN A 206 4.27 -16.25 2.95
C ASN A 206 3.61 -17.30 3.86
N GLY A 207 3.78 -17.19 5.18
CA GLY A 207 3.11 -18.03 6.16
C GLY A 207 1.61 -17.72 6.26
N ARG A 208 0.90 -18.52 7.06
CA ARG A 208 -0.51 -18.26 7.35
C ARG A 208 -0.65 -17.04 8.27
N LEU A 209 -1.65 -16.22 7.99
CA LEU A 209 -2.01 -15.12 8.88
C LEU A 209 -2.43 -15.68 10.25
N PRO A 210 -2.02 -15.04 11.36
CA PRO A 210 -2.42 -15.44 12.72
C PRO A 210 -3.88 -15.05 12.98
N MET A 211 -4.81 -15.76 12.35
CA MET A 211 -6.25 -15.58 12.53
C MET A 211 -6.64 -16.08 13.92
N LEU A 212 -7.25 -15.19 14.72
CA LEU A 212 -7.81 -15.61 16.00
C LEU A 212 -9.14 -16.33 15.75
N PRO A 213 -9.50 -17.32 16.60
CA PRO A 213 -10.80 -17.95 16.53
C PRO A 213 -11.89 -16.89 16.59
N THR A 214 -12.79 -16.94 15.63
CA THR A 214 -14.05 -16.20 15.71
C THR A 214 -14.73 -16.63 16.99
N VAL A 215 -14.88 -15.72 17.96
CA VAL A 215 -15.25 -16.01 19.36
C VAL A 215 -16.35 -17.08 19.44
N SER A 216 -15.99 -18.32 19.78
CA SER A 216 -16.92 -19.35 20.24
C SER A 216 -16.85 -19.34 21.77
N SER A 217 -17.80 -18.62 22.36
CA SER A 217 -18.36 -18.77 23.72
C SER A 217 -17.45 -18.97 24.95
N SER A 218 -16.12 -18.78 24.87
CA SER A 218 -15.21 -19.15 25.97
C SER A 218 -14.15 -18.11 26.36
N SER A 219 -14.09 -16.94 25.71
CA SER A 219 -13.27 -15.82 26.20
C SER A 219 -14.01 -15.06 27.30
N PRO A 220 -13.49 -14.97 28.54
CA PRO A 220 -14.19 -14.30 29.65
C PRO A 220 -14.34 -12.78 29.48
N LEU A 221 -13.61 -12.16 28.55
CA LEU A 221 -13.59 -10.69 28.34
C LEU A 221 -14.53 -10.19 27.24
N THR A 222 -14.92 -11.07 26.32
CA THR A 222 -15.76 -10.74 25.17
C THR A 222 -16.78 -11.86 25.01
N GLY A 223 -17.91 -11.75 25.70
CA GLY A 223 -19.05 -12.66 25.49
C GLY A 223 -19.54 -12.65 24.04
N ASP A 224 -20.66 -13.31 23.78
CA ASP A 224 -21.36 -13.48 22.48
C ASP A 224 -21.57 -12.23 21.59
N ALA A 225 -21.08 -11.04 21.97
CA ALA A 225 -21.37 -9.73 21.41
C ALA A 225 -20.49 -9.25 20.23
N ASP A 226 -19.29 -9.80 19.99
CA ASP A 226 -18.38 -9.32 18.92
C ASP A 226 -18.27 -10.25 17.69
N ARG A 227 -19.37 -10.93 17.37
CA ARG A 227 -19.43 -11.84 16.21
C ARG A 227 -19.19 -11.09 14.89
N PRO A 228 -18.64 -11.73 13.85
CA PRO A 228 -18.38 -11.04 12.58
C PRO A 228 -19.65 -10.57 11.86
N ASP A 229 -20.79 -11.21 12.11
CA ASP A 229 -22.09 -10.91 11.53
C ASP A 229 -22.85 -9.77 12.25
N ARG A 230 -22.29 -9.20 13.32
CA ARG A 230 -22.92 -8.09 14.02
C ARG A 230 -22.96 -6.82 13.17
N THR A 231 -23.95 -5.98 13.46
CA THR A 231 -24.06 -4.65 12.88
C THR A 231 -22.96 -3.71 13.36
N VAL A 232 -22.46 -2.85 12.47
CA VAL A 232 -21.61 -1.71 12.84
C VAL A 232 -22.49 -0.54 13.24
N ALA A 233 -22.45 -0.15 14.52
CA ALA A 233 -23.35 0.86 15.07
C ALA A 233 -22.84 2.29 14.89
N VAL A 234 -21.52 2.48 14.98
CA VAL A 234 -20.91 3.82 14.89
C VAL A 234 -20.64 4.16 13.42
N LYS A 235 -21.39 5.12 12.87
CA LYS A 235 -21.16 5.63 11.52
C LYS A 235 -20.06 6.70 11.52
N PRO A 236 -19.22 6.78 10.47
CA PRO A 236 -18.35 7.94 10.27
C PRO A 236 -19.20 9.21 10.15
N LYS A 237 -18.77 10.28 10.80
CA LYS A 237 -19.45 11.57 10.76
C LYS A 237 -18.43 12.69 10.69
N SER A 238 -18.70 13.68 9.85
CA SER A 238 -17.85 14.87 9.74
C SER A 238 -17.72 15.57 11.09
N GLY A 239 -16.50 15.87 11.51
CA GLY A 239 -16.19 16.54 12.76
C GLY A 239 -15.99 15.60 13.97
N GLU A 240 -16.22 14.29 13.82
CA GLU A 240 -15.92 13.28 14.84
C GLU A 240 -14.58 12.58 14.55
N ASP A 241 -13.97 11.98 15.57
CA ASP A 241 -12.73 11.21 15.40
C ASP A 241 -13.00 9.95 14.59
N VAL A 242 -12.24 9.73 13.51
CA VAL A 242 -12.38 8.53 12.69
C VAL A 242 -12.13 7.25 13.48
N ARG A 243 -11.35 7.30 14.58
CA ARG A 243 -11.10 6.13 15.45
C ARG A 243 -12.37 5.60 16.10
N ASP A 244 -13.37 6.45 16.33
CA ASP A 244 -14.63 6.04 16.95
C ASP A 244 -15.41 5.06 16.07
N CYS A 245 -15.46 5.29 14.75
CA CYS A 245 -16.14 4.37 13.83
C CYS A 245 -15.35 3.08 13.60
N LEU A 246 -14.03 3.12 13.82
CA LEU A 246 -13.16 1.94 13.74
C LEU A 246 -13.28 1.06 14.98
N CYS A 247 -13.08 1.64 16.16
CA CYS A 247 -12.96 0.91 17.42
C CYS A 247 -14.28 0.73 18.17
N GLY A 248 -15.28 1.55 17.85
CA GLY A 248 -16.48 1.73 18.65
C GLY A 248 -16.28 2.83 19.70
N LYS A 249 -17.38 3.29 20.30
CA LYS A 249 -17.36 4.31 21.35
C LYS A 249 -18.35 3.97 22.45
N GLU A 250 -18.00 4.33 23.69
CA GLU A 250 -18.94 4.28 24.80
C GLU A 250 -19.83 5.52 24.78
N VAL A 251 -21.14 5.29 24.80
CA VAL A 251 -22.15 6.35 24.82
C VAL A 251 -22.89 6.27 26.15
N LYS A 252 -23.02 7.41 26.83
CA LYS A 252 -23.84 7.52 28.05
C LYS A 252 -25.25 7.01 27.74
N ASP A 253 -25.78 6.16 28.61
CA ASP A 253 -27.11 5.52 28.53
C ASP A 253 -27.31 4.42 27.46
N ALA A 254 -26.49 4.37 26.40
CA ALA A 254 -26.59 3.33 25.35
C ALA A 254 -25.52 2.22 25.44
N GLY A 255 -24.53 2.39 26.32
CA GLY A 255 -23.42 1.44 26.48
C GLY A 255 -22.39 1.53 25.36
N PHE A 256 -21.67 0.43 25.12
CA PHE A 256 -20.66 0.36 24.07
C PHE A 256 -21.29 0.16 22.69
N LEU A 257 -21.14 1.15 21.81
CA LEU A 257 -21.53 1.03 20.41
C LEU A 257 -20.37 0.47 19.61
N PRO A 258 -20.51 -0.70 18.98
CA PRO A 258 -19.39 -1.35 18.33
C PRO A 258 -19.05 -0.71 16.98
N GLY A 259 -17.75 -0.59 16.71
CA GLY A 259 -17.19 -0.07 15.47
C GLY A 259 -16.96 -1.16 14.41
N PHE A 260 -16.24 -0.79 13.36
CA PHE A 260 -15.93 -1.67 12.23
C PHE A 260 -15.05 -2.88 12.61
N LEU A 261 -14.02 -2.63 13.41
CA LEU A 261 -13.04 -3.62 13.84
C LEU A 261 -13.51 -4.41 15.06
N ASP A 262 -12.77 -5.48 15.37
CA ASP A 262 -12.92 -6.23 16.63
C ASP A 262 -12.56 -5.32 17.81
N ARG A 263 -13.32 -5.43 18.90
CA ARG A 263 -13.17 -4.57 20.08
C ARG A 263 -11.75 -4.69 20.65
N GLY A 264 -11.08 -3.56 20.81
CA GLY A 264 -9.72 -3.51 21.37
C GLY A 264 -8.62 -4.07 20.46
N SER A 265 -8.91 -4.33 19.19
CA SER A 265 -7.91 -4.87 18.24
C SER A 265 -7.11 -3.80 17.50
N PHE A 266 -7.54 -2.53 17.53
CA PHE A 266 -6.90 -1.48 16.74
C PHE A 266 -5.59 -1.02 17.39
N PHE A 267 -4.50 -1.22 16.66
CA PHE A 267 -3.15 -0.86 17.03
C PHE A 267 -2.63 0.22 16.08
N GLU A 268 -2.81 1.48 16.48
CA GLU A 268 -2.43 2.64 15.68
C GLU A 268 -0.91 2.84 15.66
N THR A 269 -0.36 3.21 14.50
CA THR A 269 1.05 3.56 14.35
C THR A 269 1.21 4.91 13.64
N LEU A 270 2.34 5.59 13.86
CA LEU A 270 2.66 6.89 13.26
C LEU A 270 1.63 7.98 13.63
N SER A 271 0.97 7.90 14.80
CA SER A 271 -0.10 8.84 15.16
C SER A 271 0.39 10.24 15.56
N GLY A 272 1.71 10.42 15.73
CA GLY A 272 2.33 11.72 15.95
C GLY A 272 2.60 12.55 14.69
N TRP A 273 2.43 11.96 13.50
CA TRP A 273 2.80 12.56 12.22
C TRP A 273 1.69 12.42 11.18
N ALA A 274 1.50 13.49 10.38
CA ALA A 274 0.51 13.57 9.31
C ALA A 274 -0.90 13.09 9.76
N ASN A 275 -1.41 13.73 10.82
CA ASN A 275 -2.61 13.33 11.55
C ASN A 275 -3.90 13.33 10.72
N GLY A 276 -3.87 13.89 9.51
CA GLY A 276 -4.96 13.79 8.52
C GLY A 276 -5.23 12.34 8.07
N ILE A 277 -4.28 11.43 8.27
CA ILE A 277 -4.41 10.00 7.94
C ILE A 277 -4.12 9.18 9.19
N VAL A 278 -5.02 8.24 9.48
CA VAL A 278 -4.91 7.26 10.56
C VAL A 278 -4.48 5.94 9.93
N VAL A 279 -3.38 5.37 10.41
CA VAL A 279 -2.86 4.09 9.92
C VAL A 279 -2.58 3.16 11.09
N GLY A 280 -2.88 1.87 10.92
CA GLY A 280 -2.68 0.91 11.99
C GLY A 280 -3.01 -0.51 11.58
N ARG A 281 -2.93 -1.41 12.54
CA ARG A 281 -3.36 -2.80 12.41
C ARG A 281 -4.66 -3.00 13.17
N GLY A 282 -5.50 -3.91 12.72
CA GLY A 282 -6.73 -4.26 13.40
C GLY A 282 -7.12 -5.69 13.08
N ARG A 283 -8.23 -6.15 13.67
CA ARG A 283 -8.83 -7.43 13.30
C ARG A 283 -10.26 -7.26 12.81
N LEU A 284 -10.63 -8.08 11.83
CA LEU A 284 -12.00 -8.18 11.31
C LEU A 284 -12.48 -9.63 11.42
N GLY A 285 -13.19 -9.93 12.51
CA GLY A 285 -13.62 -11.28 12.85
C GLY A 285 -12.45 -12.23 13.08
N GLY A 286 -11.39 -11.75 13.74
CA GLY A 286 -10.15 -12.48 14.02
C GLY A 286 -9.06 -12.36 12.95
N ILE A 287 -9.39 -11.90 11.73
CA ILE A 287 -8.44 -11.76 10.62
C ILE A 287 -7.62 -10.49 10.81
N PRO A 288 -6.27 -10.55 10.95
CA PRO A 288 -5.45 -9.36 11.04
C PRO A 288 -5.43 -8.63 9.69
N ILE A 289 -5.58 -7.30 9.73
CA ILE A 289 -5.56 -6.41 8.57
C ILE A 289 -4.72 -5.17 8.84
N GLY A 290 -4.08 -4.66 7.80
CA GLY A 290 -3.62 -3.28 7.73
C GLY A 290 -4.81 -2.35 7.43
N LEU A 291 -4.85 -1.19 8.06
CA LEU A 291 -5.94 -0.24 7.93
C LEU A 291 -5.41 1.16 7.63
N ILE A 292 -6.04 1.83 6.67
CA ILE A 292 -5.86 3.25 6.38
C ILE A 292 -7.23 3.92 6.43
N ALA A 293 -7.37 4.95 7.26
CA ALA A 293 -8.58 5.75 7.39
C ALA A 293 -8.24 7.24 7.37
N VAL A 294 -9.22 8.08 7.02
CA VAL A 294 -9.02 9.51 6.81
C VAL A 294 -9.69 10.31 7.91
N GLU A 295 -8.94 11.25 8.50
CA GLU A 295 -9.47 12.20 9.47
C GLU A 295 -10.33 13.25 8.74
N THR A 296 -11.50 13.55 9.32
CA THR A 296 -12.43 14.53 8.75
C THR A 296 -12.28 15.90 9.41
N ARG A 297 -11.75 15.94 10.64
CA ARG A 297 -11.48 17.18 11.35
C ARG A 297 -10.27 17.89 10.75
N THR A 298 -10.25 19.22 10.87
CA THR A 298 -9.04 20.00 10.61
C THR A 298 -7.97 19.61 11.62
N THR A 299 -6.83 19.16 11.11
CA THR A 299 -5.66 18.82 11.92
C THR A 299 -4.65 19.95 11.90
N SER A 300 -3.67 19.89 12.79
CA SER A 300 -2.62 20.90 12.88
C SER A 300 -1.24 20.27 12.75
N ARG A 301 -0.40 20.85 11.89
CA ARG A 301 1.02 20.50 11.77
C ARG A 301 1.85 21.58 12.45
N ILE A 302 2.54 21.18 13.51
CA ILE A 302 3.48 22.05 14.21
C ILE A 302 4.86 21.89 13.56
N VAL A 303 5.39 22.97 13.01
CA VAL A 303 6.79 23.06 12.57
C VAL A 303 7.56 23.71 13.72
N PRO A 304 8.54 23.03 14.33
CA PRO A 304 9.36 23.63 15.38
C PRO A 304 10.22 24.77 14.80
N ALA A 305 10.59 25.72 15.66
CA ALA A 305 11.60 26.72 15.29
C ALA A 305 12.95 26.04 15.12
N ASP A 306 13.74 26.48 14.14
CA ASP A 306 15.11 26.04 13.95
C ASP A 306 16.05 26.86 14.85
N PRO A 307 16.73 26.25 15.84
CA PRO A 307 17.69 26.98 16.68
C PRO A 307 18.85 27.62 15.90
N ALA A 308 19.17 27.12 14.71
CA ALA A 308 20.24 27.68 13.87
C ALA A 308 19.82 28.92 13.08
N ASP A 309 18.53 29.21 12.98
CA ASP A 309 17.97 30.38 12.30
C ASP A 309 17.23 31.27 13.30
N LEU A 310 17.82 32.44 13.58
CA LEU A 310 17.30 33.38 14.59
C LEU A 310 15.92 33.96 14.22
N ASP A 311 15.57 33.99 12.94
CA ASP A 311 14.26 34.47 12.48
C ASP A 311 13.20 33.36 12.48
N SER A 312 13.62 32.11 12.65
CA SER A 312 12.74 30.94 12.66
C SER A 312 11.83 30.95 13.89
N LYS A 313 10.53 30.73 13.65
CA LYS A 313 9.51 30.67 14.69
C LYS A 313 8.71 29.40 14.55
N LYS A 314 8.17 28.94 15.68
CA LYS A 314 7.23 27.82 15.69
C LYS A 314 6.00 28.19 14.87
N LEU A 315 5.72 27.42 13.82
CA LEU A 315 4.55 27.60 12.97
C LEU A 315 3.51 26.53 13.28
N ASN A 316 2.25 26.93 13.33
CA ASN A 316 1.13 26.02 13.45
C ASN A 316 0.26 26.10 12.19
N LEU A 317 0.28 25.04 11.39
CA LEU A 317 -0.34 25.00 10.08
C LEU A 317 -1.63 24.19 10.14
N ALA A 318 -2.76 24.85 9.91
CA ALA A 318 -4.02 24.15 9.76
C ALA A 318 -4.02 23.31 8.47
N ARG A 319 -4.45 22.06 8.59
CA ARG A 319 -4.57 21.10 7.48
C ARG A 319 -6.02 20.62 7.45
N ALA A 320 -6.70 20.86 6.35
CA ALA A 320 -8.09 20.42 6.18
C ALA A 320 -8.17 18.90 6.25
N GLY A 321 -9.25 18.38 6.83
CA GLY A 321 -9.57 16.95 6.74
C GLY A 321 -9.86 16.56 5.28
N GLN A 322 -9.88 15.25 5.00
CA GLN A 322 -10.20 14.72 3.67
C GLN A 322 -9.26 15.16 2.52
N VAL A 323 -8.05 15.67 2.82
CA VAL A 323 -7.08 16.13 1.81
C VAL A 323 -5.73 15.45 2.00
N TRP A 324 -5.12 15.01 0.90
CA TRP A 324 -3.72 14.60 0.90
C TRP A 324 -2.77 15.80 0.76
N TYR A 325 -1.87 15.91 1.71
CA TYR A 325 -0.72 16.79 1.77
C TYR A 325 0.55 15.96 1.51
N PRO A 326 1.73 16.59 1.29
CA PRO A 326 2.97 15.85 1.07
C PRO A 326 3.26 14.79 2.15
N ASP A 327 3.09 15.18 3.41
CA ASP A 327 3.33 14.31 4.56
C ASP A 327 2.30 13.18 4.67
N SER A 328 1.02 13.46 4.48
CA SER A 328 -0.02 12.43 4.52
C SER A 328 0.04 11.47 3.33
N ALA A 329 0.37 11.95 2.13
CA ALA A 329 0.61 11.09 0.97
C ALA A 329 1.82 10.17 1.20
N PHE A 330 2.92 10.70 1.76
CA PHE A 330 4.09 9.90 2.11
C PHE A 330 3.77 8.87 3.20
N LYS A 331 3.01 9.26 4.24
CA LYS A 331 2.55 8.35 5.31
C LYS A 331 1.70 7.22 4.74
N THR A 332 0.78 7.52 3.83
CA THR A 332 -0.05 6.51 3.16
C THR A 332 0.83 5.53 2.38
N ALA A 333 1.74 6.01 1.52
CA ALA A 333 2.62 5.15 0.74
C ALA A 333 3.56 4.29 1.63
N GLN A 334 4.07 4.86 2.72
CA GLN A 334 4.89 4.13 3.68
C GLN A 334 4.10 3.03 4.38
N ALA A 335 2.88 3.33 4.86
CA ALA A 335 2.02 2.34 5.52
C ALA A 335 1.68 1.17 4.59
N ILE A 336 1.38 1.44 3.31
CA ILE A 336 1.11 0.39 2.31
C ILE A 336 2.35 -0.51 2.15
N ASN A 337 3.55 0.06 2.01
CA ASN A 337 4.78 -0.74 1.91
C ASN A 337 5.09 -1.56 3.18
N ASP A 338 4.79 -1.00 4.35
CA ASP A 338 4.98 -1.68 5.64
C ASP A 338 4.02 -2.89 5.76
N PHE A 339 2.74 -2.72 5.44
CA PHE A 339 1.73 -3.79 5.48
C PHE A 339 1.98 -4.86 4.41
N ARG A 340 2.46 -4.46 3.22
CA ARG A 340 2.86 -5.39 2.14
C ARG A 340 3.91 -6.38 2.62
N THR A 341 4.96 -5.88 3.29
CA THR A 341 6.06 -6.71 3.80
C THR A 341 5.63 -7.58 4.99
N GLU A 342 4.52 -7.22 5.65
CA GLU A 342 3.92 -8.00 6.74
C GLU A 342 2.93 -9.05 6.25
N ASP A 343 2.76 -9.19 4.92
CA ASP A 343 1.78 -10.08 4.29
C ASP A 343 0.33 -9.83 4.77
N LEU A 344 0.01 -8.60 5.19
CA LEU A 344 -1.33 -8.25 5.67
C LEU A 344 -2.27 -7.88 4.50
N PRO A 345 -3.55 -8.31 4.54
CA PRO A 345 -4.59 -7.68 3.75
C PRO A 345 -4.75 -6.22 4.14
N LEU A 346 -5.11 -5.36 3.19
CA LEU A 346 -5.28 -3.93 3.42
C LEU A 346 -6.75 -3.53 3.28
N VAL A 347 -7.26 -2.77 4.24
CA VAL A 347 -8.56 -2.09 4.13
C VAL A 347 -8.33 -0.58 4.14
N VAL A 348 -8.81 0.10 3.12
CA VAL A 348 -8.75 1.56 2.97
C VAL A 348 -10.16 2.11 3.08
N LEU A 349 -10.45 2.83 4.17
CA LEU A 349 -11.67 3.61 4.32
C LEU A 349 -11.48 4.96 3.63
N ALA A 350 -11.79 4.99 2.34
CA ALA A 350 -11.51 6.12 1.45
C ALA A 350 -12.47 7.28 1.71
N ASN A 351 -11.90 8.46 2.01
CA ASN A 351 -12.67 9.68 2.24
C ASN A 351 -11.82 10.92 1.91
N TRP A 352 -11.43 11.05 0.64
CA TRP A 352 -10.58 12.13 0.14
C TRP A 352 -11.26 12.95 -0.96
N ARG A 353 -11.28 14.27 -0.78
CA ARG A 353 -11.68 15.26 -1.79
C ARG A 353 -10.60 15.51 -2.85
N GLY A 354 -9.36 15.09 -2.58
CA GLY A 354 -8.25 15.24 -3.51
C GLY A 354 -6.91 15.46 -2.81
N PHE A 355 -5.93 15.86 -3.61
CA PHE A 355 -4.63 16.34 -3.16
C PHE A 355 -4.65 17.86 -2.98
N SER A 356 -3.86 18.38 -2.06
CA SER A 356 -3.63 19.81 -1.94
C SER A 356 -2.92 20.34 -3.18
N GLY A 357 -3.63 21.16 -3.96
CA GLY A 357 -3.09 21.80 -5.17
C GLY A 357 -2.50 23.19 -4.95
N GLY A 358 -2.33 23.63 -3.71
CA GLY A 358 -1.76 24.95 -3.40
C GLY A 358 -0.27 25.03 -3.73
N THR A 359 0.21 26.21 -4.13
CA THR A 359 1.61 26.44 -4.57
C THR A 359 2.64 25.88 -3.59
N ARG A 360 2.40 26.06 -2.28
CA ARG A 360 3.27 25.53 -1.23
C ARG A 360 3.37 24.01 -1.26
N ASP A 361 2.24 23.31 -1.27
CA ASP A 361 2.26 21.84 -1.21
C ASP A 361 2.73 21.21 -2.53
N MET A 362 2.52 21.91 -3.65
CA MET A 362 3.13 21.59 -4.94
C MET A 362 4.66 21.73 -4.92
N TYR A 363 5.17 22.80 -4.31
CA TYR A 363 6.60 23.02 -4.09
C TYR A 363 7.18 21.98 -3.12
N ASP A 364 6.43 21.63 -2.06
CA ASP A 364 6.75 20.56 -1.12
C ASP A 364 6.48 19.14 -1.71
N GLU A 365 6.46 19.03 -3.04
CA GLU A 365 6.58 17.78 -3.80
C GLU A 365 5.40 16.80 -3.66
N VAL A 366 4.18 17.29 -3.38
CA VAL A 366 2.98 16.44 -3.21
C VAL A 366 2.78 15.43 -4.36
N LEU A 367 3.15 15.79 -5.60
CA LEU A 367 3.05 14.90 -6.75
C LEU A 367 3.99 13.68 -6.67
N LYS A 368 5.20 13.85 -6.11
CA LYS A 368 6.13 12.72 -5.91
C LYS A 368 5.51 11.72 -4.93
N PHE A 369 5.01 12.21 -3.81
CA PHE A 369 4.40 11.36 -2.78
C PHE A 369 3.08 10.73 -3.23
N GLY A 370 2.29 11.43 -4.05
CA GLY A 370 1.11 10.86 -4.71
C GLY A 370 1.47 9.68 -5.62
N SER A 371 2.57 9.76 -6.38
CA SER A 371 3.03 8.65 -7.23
C SER A 371 3.47 7.43 -6.43
N TYR A 372 4.03 7.61 -5.23
CA TYR A 372 4.46 6.50 -4.38
C TYR A 372 3.28 5.66 -3.86
N ILE A 373 2.07 6.22 -3.75
CA ILE A 373 0.87 5.45 -3.42
C ILE A 373 0.58 4.44 -4.54
N VAL A 374 0.67 4.88 -5.80
CA VAL A 374 0.47 4.02 -6.98
C VAL A 374 1.52 2.93 -7.04
N ASP A 375 2.80 3.27 -6.86
CA ASP A 375 3.89 2.29 -6.84
C ASP A 375 3.68 1.25 -5.73
N ALA A 376 3.29 1.69 -4.53
CA ALA A 376 3.09 0.80 -3.38
C ALA A 376 1.89 -0.16 -3.58
N LEU A 377 0.80 0.31 -4.20
CA LEU A 377 -0.39 -0.52 -4.49
C LEU A 377 -0.16 -1.48 -5.66
N ARG A 378 0.60 -1.05 -6.68
CA ARG A 378 0.99 -1.89 -7.81
C ARG A 378 1.77 -3.12 -7.33
N ASP A 379 2.69 -2.93 -6.39
CA ASP A 379 3.55 -4.00 -5.89
C ASP A 379 2.90 -4.82 -4.76
N TYR A 380 1.64 -4.53 -4.38
CA TYR A 380 0.94 -5.20 -3.29
C TYR A 380 0.48 -6.63 -3.67
N GLU A 381 0.71 -7.61 -2.80
CA GLU A 381 0.52 -9.05 -3.10
C GLU A 381 -0.59 -9.73 -2.26
N GLN A 382 -1.29 -8.97 -1.41
CA GLN A 382 -2.40 -9.45 -0.59
C GLN A 382 -3.70 -8.69 -0.93
N PRO A 383 -4.89 -9.16 -0.51
CA PRO A 383 -6.15 -8.49 -0.86
C PRO A 383 -6.19 -7.06 -0.35
N VAL A 384 -6.57 -6.12 -1.21
CA VAL A 384 -6.78 -4.71 -0.88
C VAL A 384 -8.24 -4.37 -1.12
N ILE A 385 -8.93 -3.92 -0.07
CA ILE A 385 -10.31 -3.47 -0.13
C ILE A 385 -10.33 -1.96 0.04
N VAL A 386 -10.77 -1.24 -0.99
CA VAL A 386 -11.07 0.18 -0.91
C VAL A 386 -12.58 0.33 -0.69
N TYR A 387 -12.98 0.94 0.40
CA TYR A 387 -14.38 1.16 0.73
C TYR A 387 -14.63 2.63 1.01
N ILE A 388 -15.60 3.23 0.31
CA ILE A 388 -16.04 4.62 0.54
C ILE A 388 -17.18 4.60 1.58
N PRO A 389 -16.97 5.02 2.84
CA PRO A 389 -17.97 4.89 3.90
C PRO A 389 -19.16 5.87 3.78
N PRO A 390 -20.18 5.80 4.67
CA PRO A 390 -21.30 6.75 4.67
C PRO A 390 -20.85 8.19 4.79
N GLY A 391 -21.43 9.08 3.99
CA GLY A 391 -21.09 10.51 3.98
C GLY A 391 -19.64 10.82 3.60
N ALA A 392 -18.89 9.82 3.10
CA ALA A 392 -17.55 9.99 2.60
C ALA A 392 -17.55 10.25 1.10
N GLU A 393 -16.46 10.85 0.64
CA GLU A 393 -16.28 11.20 -0.77
C GLU A 393 -14.93 10.74 -1.30
N LEU A 394 -14.88 10.31 -2.55
CA LEU A 394 -13.64 10.01 -3.26
C LEU A 394 -13.61 10.77 -4.59
N ARG A 395 -12.76 11.79 -4.68
CA ARG A 395 -12.79 12.76 -5.79
C ARG A 395 -11.46 12.87 -6.53
N GLY A 396 -11.56 13.15 -7.84
CA GLY A 396 -10.44 13.58 -8.68
C GLY A 396 -9.19 12.70 -8.58
N GLY A 397 -8.04 13.34 -8.36
CA GLY A 397 -6.76 12.63 -8.25
C GLY A 397 -6.70 11.62 -7.10
N ALA A 398 -7.51 11.79 -6.05
CA ALA A 398 -7.52 10.83 -4.96
C ALA A 398 -8.14 9.48 -5.38
N TRP A 399 -9.15 9.48 -6.26
CA TRP A 399 -9.66 8.24 -6.87
C TRP A 399 -8.57 7.57 -7.69
N VAL A 400 -7.88 8.34 -8.54
CA VAL A 400 -6.89 7.82 -9.50
C VAL A 400 -5.83 6.97 -8.81
N VAL A 401 -5.31 7.42 -7.67
CA VAL A 401 -4.19 6.72 -6.99
C VAL A 401 -4.61 5.50 -6.18
N VAL A 402 -5.91 5.22 -5.99
CA VAL A 402 -6.42 4.03 -5.29
C VAL A 402 -7.38 3.21 -6.14
N ASP A 403 -7.42 3.45 -7.45
CA ASP A 403 -8.31 2.73 -8.36
C ASP A 403 -7.87 1.25 -8.50
N PRO A 404 -8.81 0.28 -8.50
CA PRO A 404 -8.46 -1.13 -8.63
C PRO A 404 -7.73 -1.49 -9.93
N SER A 405 -7.79 -0.66 -10.97
CA SER A 405 -7.05 -0.89 -12.21
C SER A 405 -5.53 -0.83 -12.04
N ILE A 406 -5.03 -0.21 -10.95
CA ILE A 406 -3.61 -0.21 -10.59
C ILE A 406 -3.12 -1.64 -10.35
N ASN A 407 -3.93 -2.46 -9.68
CA ASN A 407 -3.60 -3.83 -9.36
C ASN A 407 -4.86 -4.72 -9.30
N LYS A 408 -5.38 -5.05 -10.49
CA LYS A 408 -6.68 -5.73 -10.68
C LYS A 408 -6.78 -7.10 -10.00
N GLU A 409 -5.64 -7.76 -9.80
CA GLU A 409 -5.61 -9.10 -9.21
C GLU A 409 -5.81 -9.08 -7.70
N TYR A 410 -5.49 -7.98 -7.03
CA TYR A 410 -5.51 -7.88 -5.58
C TYR A 410 -6.48 -6.82 -5.04
N MET A 411 -6.81 -5.80 -5.83
CA MET A 411 -7.63 -4.67 -5.41
C MET A 411 -9.12 -4.82 -5.76
N GLU A 412 -9.99 -4.49 -4.81
CA GLU A 412 -11.44 -4.42 -5.00
C GLU A 412 -11.98 -3.12 -4.38
N MET A 413 -12.91 -2.45 -5.07
CA MET A 413 -13.53 -1.20 -4.59
C MET A 413 -15.03 -1.33 -4.37
N TYR A 414 -15.49 -0.74 -3.27
CA TYR A 414 -16.86 -0.74 -2.77
C TYR A 414 -17.26 0.67 -2.31
N ALA A 415 -18.56 0.95 -2.29
CA ALA A 415 -19.08 2.24 -1.86
C ALA A 415 -20.33 2.06 -1.00
N ASP A 416 -20.50 2.90 0.01
CA ASP A 416 -21.73 2.97 0.80
C ASP A 416 -22.85 3.67 0.02
N PRO A 417 -24.14 3.33 0.19
CA PRO A 417 -25.25 4.04 -0.46
C PRO A 417 -25.22 5.56 -0.27
N ASP A 418 -24.72 6.05 0.87
CA ASP A 418 -24.69 7.46 1.23
C ASP A 418 -23.37 8.15 0.84
N SER A 419 -22.46 7.44 0.15
CA SER A 419 -21.17 8.00 -0.30
C SER A 419 -21.30 8.77 -1.62
N ARG A 420 -20.23 9.49 -1.99
CA ARG A 420 -20.10 10.19 -3.29
C ARG A 420 -18.75 9.97 -3.95
N GLY A 421 -18.70 10.12 -5.27
CA GLY A 421 -17.44 10.08 -6.00
C GLY A 421 -17.58 10.53 -7.44
N GLY A 422 -16.58 11.28 -7.89
CA GLY A 422 -16.61 12.01 -9.15
C GLY A 422 -15.29 12.70 -9.44
N VAL A 423 -15.19 13.36 -10.59
CA VAL A 423 -13.94 14.06 -10.98
C VAL A 423 -13.73 15.32 -10.15
N LEU A 424 -14.80 16.07 -9.89
CA LEU A 424 -14.81 17.28 -9.08
C LEU A 424 -15.99 17.22 -8.10
N GLU A 425 -16.02 18.17 -7.16
CA GLU A 425 -17.21 18.43 -6.35
C GLU A 425 -18.34 18.99 -7.24
N PRO A 426 -19.62 18.73 -6.90
CA PRO A 426 -20.77 19.19 -7.69
C PRO A 426 -20.75 20.69 -8.00
N GLU A 427 -20.34 21.51 -7.04
CA GLU A 427 -20.19 22.96 -7.18
C GLU A 427 -19.19 23.32 -8.28
N GLY A 428 -18.04 22.63 -8.32
CA GLY A 428 -17.02 22.84 -9.36
C GLY A 428 -17.47 22.35 -10.74
N ILE A 429 -18.29 21.29 -10.81
CA ILE A 429 -18.88 20.82 -12.08
C ILE A 429 -19.82 21.88 -12.64
N VAL A 430 -20.69 22.46 -11.81
CA VAL A 430 -21.67 23.48 -12.22
C VAL A 430 -20.96 24.71 -12.80
N GLU A 431 -19.89 25.18 -12.16
CA GLU A 431 -19.11 26.33 -12.66
C GLU A 431 -18.52 26.11 -14.05
N ILE A 432 -18.19 24.87 -14.41
CA ILE A 432 -17.54 24.56 -15.68
C ILE A 432 -18.57 24.18 -16.75
N LYS A 433 -19.56 23.34 -16.39
CA LYS A 433 -20.43 22.60 -17.32
C LYS A 433 -21.90 23.01 -17.28
N TYR A 434 -22.36 23.75 -16.27
CA TYR A 434 -23.73 24.24 -16.17
C TYR A 434 -23.70 25.76 -15.91
N ARG A 435 -23.13 26.50 -16.85
CA ARG A 435 -22.84 27.93 -16.70
C ARG A 435 -24.12 28.76 -16.72
N GLU A 436 -24.01 30.05 -16.40
CA GLU A 436 -25.15 30.96 -16.32
C GLU A 436 -26.08 30.91 -17.55
N LYS A 437 -25.53 30.78 -18.76
CA LYS A 437 -26.32 30.62 -20.00
C LYS A 437 -27.25 29.41 -19.94
N ASP A 438 -26.74 28.27 -19.49
CA ASP A 438 -27.50 27.02 -19.41
C ASP A 438 -28.52 27.08 -18.27
N LEU A 439 -28.17 27.74 -17.15
CA LEU A 439 -29.08 28.00 -16.04
C LEU A 439 -30.27 28.84 -16.52
N LYS A 440 -30.02 29.95 -17.23
CA LYS A 440 -31.07 30.78 -17.83
C LYS A 440 -31.94 29.99 -18.79
N ALA A 441 -31.35 29.23 -19.72
CA ALA A 441 -32.11 28.36 -20.61
C ALA A 441 -33.01 27.37 -19.85
N THR A 442 -32.56 26.91 -18.68
CA THR A 442 -33.35 26.04 -17.80
C THR A 442 -34.46 26.79 -17.08
N MET A 443 -34.23 28.04 -16.66
CA MET A 443 -35.25 28.92 -16.08
C MET A 443 -36.38 29.17 -17.08
N HIS A 444 -36.04 29.55 -18.31
CA HIS A 444 -37.02 29.78 -19.39
C HIS A 444 -37.81 28.52 -19.77
N ARG A 445 -37.31 27.32 -19.44
CA ARG A 445 -38.01 26.05 -19.67
C ARG A 445 -38.94 25.64 -18.52
N LEU A 446 -38.63 26.03 -17.28
CA LEU A 446 -39.27 25.49 -16.07
C LEU A 446 -40.05 26.52 -15.25
N ASP A 447 -39.67 27.80 -15.26
CA ASP A 447 -40.36 28.86 -14.54
C ASP A 447 -41.56 29.37 -15.35
N THR A 448 -42.76 29.21 -14.79
CA THR A 448 -44.01 29.57 -15.47
C THR A 448 -44.08 31.06 -15.79
N THR A 449 -43.56 31.93 -14.92
CA THR A 449 -43.57 33.38 -15.14
C THR A 449 -42.64 33.79 -16.28
N LEU A 450 -41.44 33.22 -16.37
CA LEU A 450 -40.55 33.44 -17.52
C LEU A 450 -41.14 32.89 -18.82
N MET A 451 -41.79 31.73 -18.80
CA MET A 451 -42.48 31.19 -19.98
C MET A 451 -43.59 32.12 -20.46
N GLU A 452 -44.37 32.70 -19.55
CA GLU A 452 -45.39 33.71 -19.89
C GLU A 452 -44.75 35.00 -20.45
N TYR A 453 -43.63 35.45 -19.88
CA TYR A 453 -42.91 36.62 -20.38
C TYR A 453 -42.31 36.37 -21.76
N ASP A 454 -41.78 35.19 -22.04
CA ASP A 454 -41.28 34.81 -23.36
C ASP A 454 -42.40 34.75 -24.39
N ALA A 455 -43.56 34.18 -24.03
CA ALA A 455 -44.74 34.16 -24.89
C ALA A 455 -45.22 35.59 -25.21
N LYS A 456 -45.35 36.44 -24.19
CA LYS A 456 -45.70 37.86 -24.37
C LYS A 456 -44.66 38.62 -25.18
N LEU A 457 -43.37 38.31 -25.01
CA LEU A 457 -42.29 38.93 -25.77
C LEU A 457 -42.41 38.54 -27.25
N ASN A 458 -42.68 37.28 -27.56
CA ASN A 458 -42.90 36.81 -28.93
C ASN A 458 -44.15 37.45 -29.56
N GLU A 459 -45.24 37.58 -28.80
CA GLU A 459 -46.46 38.27 -29.24
C GLU A 459 -46.19 39.75 -29.56
N LEU A 460 -45.52 40.49 -28.66
CA LEU A 460 -45.19 41.91 -28.84
C LEU A 460 -44.22 42.15 -30.01
N VAL A 461 -43.30 41.22 -30.26
CA VAL A 461 -42.39 41.26 -31.42
C VAL A 461 -43.15 40.98 -32.72
N SER A 462 -44.17 40.11 -32.69
CA SER A 462 -45.00 39.79 -33.86
C SER A 462 -46.02 40.86 -34.23
N SER A 463 -46.43 41.71 -33.28
CA SER A 463 -47.47 42.72 -33.45
C SER A 463 -46.95 44.15 -33.71
N GLU A 464 -45.65 44.32 -33.95
CA GLU A 464 -44.97 45.64 -34.13
C GLU A 464 -45.25 46.62 -32.96
N ALA A 465 -45.28 46.10 -31.72
CA ALA A 465 -45.51 46.91 -30.52
C ALA A 465 -44.39 47.94 -30.27
N SER A 466 -44.65 48.92 -29.39
CA SER A 466 -43.71 50.02 -29.17
C SER A 466 -42.38 49.52 -28.57
N ALA A 467 -41.26 50.11 -28.99
CA ALA A 467 -39.92 49.76 -28.47
C ALA A 467 -39.82 49.89 -26.94
N ALA A 468 -40.64 50.74 -26.33
CA ALA A 468 -40.71 50.94 -24.88
C ALA A 468 -41.32 49.71 -24.16
N GLU A 469 -42.37 49.09 -24.72
CA GLU A 469 -43.03 47.92 -24.12
C GLU A 469 -42.14 46.67 -24.20
N VAL A 470 -41.48 46.46 -25.34
CA VAL A 470 -40.49 45.39 -25.52
C VAL A 470 -39.34 45.55 -24.54
N SER A 471 -38.81 46.76 -24.39
CA SER A 471 -37.73 47.05 -23.44
C SER A 471 -38.16 46.88 -21.98
N ALA A 472 -39.39 47.21 -21.63
CA ALA A 472 -39.92 47.03 -20.28
C ALA A 472 -40.04 45.54 -19.94
N LEU A 473 -40.57 44.72 -20.86
CA LEU A 473 -40.70 43.29 -20.65
C LEU A 473 -39.34 42.57 -20.58
N GLN A 474 -38.39 42.96 -21.43
CA GLN A 474 -37.01 42.47 -21.35
C GLN A 474 -36.33 42.81 -20.01
N LYS A 475 -36.65 43.97 -19.43
CA LYS A 475 -36.17 44.36 -18.09
C LYS A 475 -36.79 43.46 -17.00
N SER A 476 -38.09 43.16 -17.10
CA SER A 476 -38.77 42.24 -16.19
C SER A 476 -38.24 40.81 -16.28
N ILE A 477 -37.92 40.32 -17.49
CA ILE A 477 -37.27 39.03 -17.72
C ILE A 477 -35.91 39.00 -17.02
N LYS A 478 -35.04 40.00 -17.27
CA LYS A 478 -33.72 40.08 -16.63
C LYS A 478 -33.79 40.17 -15.11
N GLN A 479 -34.79 40.87 -14.58
CA GLN A 479 -35.01 40.94 -13.14
C GLN A 479 -35.36 39.55 -12.57
N ARG A 480 -36.31 38.84 -13.20
CA ARG A 480 -36.72 37.50 -12.79
C ARG A 480 -35.59 36.49 -12.92
N GLU A 481 -34.79 36.54 -13.99
CA GLU A 481 -33.57 35.73 -14.15
C GLU A 481 -32.62 35.94 -12.96
N SER A 482 -32.38 37.19 -12.57
CA SER A 482 -31.47 37.52 -11.47
C SER A 482 -32.00 37.03 -10.11
N GLU A 483 -33.31 37.07 -9.89
CA GLU A 483 -33.96 36.56 -8.68
C GLU A 483 -33.87 35.03 -8.60
N LEU A 484 -34.01 34.33 -9.74
CA LEU A 484 -34.02 32.87 -9.81
C LEU A 484 -32.62 32.24 -9.81
N LEU A 485 -31.59 32.99 -10.19
CA LEU A 485 -30.23 32.47 -10.39
C LEU A 485 -29.66 31.69 -9.20
N PRO A 486 -29.79 32.14 -7.94
CA PRO A 486 -29.29 31.37 -6.79
C PRO A 486 -29.99 30.02 -6.61
N TYR A 487 -31.31 29.96 -6.85
CA TYR A 487 -32.10 28.73 -6.70
C TYR A 487 -31.82 27.72 -7.82
N TYR A 488 -31.71 28.20 -9.06
CA TYR A 488 -31.36 27.35 -10.20
C TYR A 488 -29.91 26.88 -10.13
N ARG A 489 -29.01 27.65 -9.50
CA ARG A 489 -27.66 27.18 -9.18
C ARG A 489 -27.69 26.04 -8.16
N GLN A 490 -28.48 26.14 -7.09
CA GLN A 490 -28.67 25.03 -6.15
C GLN A 490 -29.27 23.78 -6.82
N MET A 491 -30.26 23.96 -7.70
CA MET A 491 -30.82 22.87 -8.50
C MET A 491 -29.75 22.22 -9.40
N ALA A 492 -28.92 23.02 -10.06
CA ALA A 492 -27.84 22.50 -10.91
C ALA A 492 -26.79 21.73 -10.09
N VAL A 493 -26.48 22.18 -8.86
CA VAL A 493 -25.61 21.44 -7.93
C VAL A 493 -26.23 20.11 -7.54
N ALA A 494 -27.53 20.07 -7.20
CA ALA A 494 -28.24 18.82 -6.92
C ALA A 494 -28.26 17.89 -8.15
N PHE A 495 -28.44 18.43 -9.35
CA PHE A 495 -28.36 17.66 -10.60
C PHE A 495 -26.95 17.10 -10.85
N ALA A 496 -25.91 17.88 -10.56
CA ALA A 496 -24.54 17.42 -10.64
C ALA A 496 -24.27 16.29 -9.62
N ASP A 497 -24.73 16.43 -8.36
CA ASP A 497 -24.57 15.41 -7.31
C ASP A 497 -25.20 14.05 -7.68
N LEU A 498 -26.32 14.03 -8.42
CA LEU A 498 -26.92 12.79 -8.92
C LEU A 498 -25.95 11.97 -9.80
N HIS A 499 -24.99 12.63 -10.46
CA HIS A 499 -23.94 11.97 -11.25
C HIS A 499 -22.83 11.38 -10.39
N ASP A 500 -22.76 11.70 -9.11
CA ASP A 500 -21.69 11.24 -8.21
C ASP A 500 -22.17 10.12 -7.28
N THR A 501 -23.34 9.56 -7.54
CA THR A 501 -23.96 8.53 -6.72
C THR A 501 -23.35 7.13 -6.92
N PRO A 502 -23.35 6.27 -5.89
CA PRO A 502 -22.88 4.89 -5.98
C PRO A 502 -23.62 4.05 -7.03
N GLY A 503 -24.89 4.38 -7.30
CA GLY A 503 -25.68 3.76 -8.37
C GLY A 503 -25.03 3.93 -9.74
N ARG A 504 -24.54 5.14 -10.05
CA ARG A 504 -23.80 5.39 -11.29
C ARG A 504 -22.45 4.69 -11.30
N MET A 505 -21.72 4.69 -10.18
CA MET A 505 -20.44 3.98 -10.05
C MET A 505 -20.59 2.49 -10.39
N LYS A 506 -21.62 1.84 -9.83
CA LYS A 506 -21.93 0.44 -10.10
C LYS A 506 -22.35 0.23 -11.56
N ALA A 507 -23.20 1.10 -12.12
CA ALA A 507 -23.63 1.03 -13.52
C ALA A 507 -22.45 1.18 -14.50
N LYS A 508 -21.44 1.98 -14.15
CA LYS A 508 -20.19 2.15 -14.91
C LYS A 508 -19.12 1.10 -14.58
N LYS A 509 -19.41 0.16 -13.67
CA LYS A 509 -18.52 -0.95 -13.26
C LYS A 509 -17.16 -0.50 -12.70
N VAL A 510 -17.12 0.67 -12.06
CA VAL A 510 -15.90 1.16 -11.37
C VAL A 510 -15.84 0.73 -9.91
N ILE A 511 -16.97 0.31 -9.35
CA ILE A 511 -17.05 -0.40 -8.06
C ILE A 511 -17.73 -1.75 -8.27
N ARG A 512 -17.45 -2.71 -7.40
CA ARG A 512 -18.05 -4.04 -7.49
C ARG A 512 -19.46 -4.08 -6.94
N ARG A 513 -19.67 -3.49 -5.76
CA ARG A 513 -20.96 -3.54 -5.05
C ARG A 513 -21.14 -2.30 -4.18
N VAL A 514 -22.41 -1.92 -4.01
CA VAL A 514 -22.82 -0.96 -2.99
C VAL A 514 -23.08 -1.73 -1.70
N VAL A 515 -22.38 -1.36 -0.62
CA VAL A 515 -22.37 -2.09 0.66
C VAL A 515 -22.75 -1.13 1.77
N GLN A 516 -23.85 -1.43 2.48
CA GLN A 516 -24.31 -0.60 3.59
C GLN A 516 -23.39 -0.76 4.80
N TRP A 517 -23.03 0.36 5.42
CA TRP A 517 -22.12 0.39 6.59
C TRP A 517 -22.53 -0.54 7.72
N ALA A 518 -23.83 -0.60 8.00
CA ALA A 518 -24.41 -1.46 9.03
C ALA A 518 -23.96 -2.93 8.87
N ASP A 519 -23.93 -3.43 7.63
CA ASP A 519 -23.60 -4.83 7.30
C ASP A 519 -22.16 -4.99 6.77
N SER A 520 -21.40 -3.90 6.70
CA SER A 520 -20.07 -3.86 6.09
C SER A 520 -19.10 -4.84 6.74
N ARG A 521 -19.12 -4.96 8.07
CA ARG A 521 -18.27 -5.89 8.84
C ARG A 521 -18.51 -7.34 8.40
N ALA A 522 -19.76 -7.77 8.39
CA ALA A 522 -20.16 -9.13 8.00
C ALA A 522 -19.74 -9.43 6.54
N PHE A 523 -20.03 -8.49 5.65
CA PHE A 523 -19.68 -8.58 4.24
C PHE A 523 -18.16 -8.69 4.03
N PHE A 524 -17.38 -7.76 4.57
CA PHE A 524 -15.93 -7.73 4.37
C PHE A 524 -15.21 -8.87 5.08
N HIS A 525 -15.71 -9.35 6.22
CA HIS A 525 -15.16 -10.56 6.86
C HIS A 525 -15.28 -11.76 5.91
N LYS A 526 -16.47 -12.02 5.35
CA LYS A 526 -16.67 -13.12 4.39
C LYS A 526 -15.84 -12.93 3.12
N ARG A 527 -15.85 -11.72 2.56
CA ARG A 527 -15.12 -11.40 1.35
C ARG A 527 -13.61 -11.59 1.52
N LEU A 528 -13.03 -11.12 2.63
CA LEU A 528 -11.61 -11.31 2.93
C LEU A 528 -11.26 -12.78 3.12
N ARG A 529 -12.07 -13.56 3.86
CA ARG A 529 -11.84 -15.01 3.99
C ARG A 529 -11.79 -15.70 2.65
N ARG A 530 -12.74 -15.37 1.78
CA ARG A 530 -12.77 -15.92 0.43
C ARG A 530 -11.52 -15.52 -0.35
N ARG A 531 -11.16 -14.24 -0.38
CA ARG A 531 -9.98 -13.77 -1.13
C ARG A 531 -8.70 -14.41 -0.64
N LEU A 532 -8.53 -14.56 0.67
CA LEU A 532 -7.39 -15.26 1.25
C LEU A 532 -7.37 -16.73 0.83
N ALA A 533 -8.52 -17.42 0.86
CA ALA A 533 -8.61 -18.81 0.44
C ALA A 533 -8.34 -18.99 -1.08
N GLU A 534 -8.83 -18.08 -1.92
CA GLU A 534 -8.53 -18.05 -3.35
C GLU A 534 -7.04 -17.84 -3.60
N LEU A 535 -6.41 -16.90 -2.89
CA LEU A 535 -4.97 -16.65 -3.01
C LEU A 535 -4.15 -17.85 -2.55
N ASP A 536 -4.53 -18.53 -1.48
CA ASP A 536 -3.85 -19.76 -1.05
C ASP A 536 -3.97 -20.88 -2.11
N ALA A 537 -5.14 -21.04 -2.73
CA ALA A 537 -5.34 -21.98 -3.83
C ALA A 537 -4.49 -21.62 -5.06
N VAL A 538 -4.46 -20.34 -5.43
CA VAL A 538 -3.63 -19.83 -6.54
C VAL A 538 -2.14 -19.99 -6.25
N LYS A 539 -1.69 -19.72 -5.02
CA LYS A 539 -0.30 -19.93 -4.60
C LYS A 539 0.10 -21.41 -4.74
N LYS A 540 -0.78 -22.36 -4.38
CA LYS A 540 -0.52 -23.79 -4.60
C LYS A 540 -0.39 -24.14 -6.08
N LEU A 541 -1.27 -23.61 -6.94
CA LEU A 541 -1.20 -23.82 -8.40
C LEU A 541 0.11 -23.26 -8.98
N ARG A 542 0.50 -22.05 -8.57
CA ARG A 542 1.74 -21.40 -9.03
C ARG A 542 3.00 -22.03 -8.45
N ALA A 543 2.92 -22.64 -7.26
CA ALA A 543 4.04 -23.42 -6.73
C ALA A 543 4.31 -24.69 -7.55
N ALA A 544 3.26 -25.30 -8.11
CA ALA A 544 3.40 -26.42 -9.05
C ALA A 544 3.93 -25.95 -10.41
N SER A 545 3.42 -24.83 -10.93
CA SER A 545 3.83 -24.25 -12.22
C SER A 545 4.29 -22.79 -12.06
N PRO A 546 5.58 -22.54 -11.76
CA PRO A 546 6.09 -21.20 -11.45
C PRO A 546 6.03 -20.19 -12.60
N SER A 547 5.90 -20.66 -13.84
CA SER A 547 5.74 -19.86 -15.04
C SER A 547 4.36 -19.22 -15.16
N THR A 548 3.34 -19.81 -14.52
CA THR A 548 1.94 -19.39 -14.61
C THR A 548 1.75 -18.05 -13.91
N THR A 549 1.12 -17.12 -14.61
CA THR A 549 0.79 -15.80 -14.07
C THR A 549 -0.33 -15.88 -13.03
N GLN A 550 -0.43 -14.85 -12.17
CA GLN A 550 -1.50 -14.74 -11.19
C GLN A 550 -2.90 -14.74 -11.84
N ALA A 551 -3.04 -14.10 -13.00
CA ALA A 551 -4.29 -13.99 -13.75
C ALA A 551 -4.73 -15.35 -14.32
N GLU A 552 -3.80 -16.08 -14.93
CA GLU A 552 -4.08 -17.42 -15.49
C GLU A 552 -4.47 -18.41 -14.40
N ALA A 553 -3.75 -18.43 -13.28
CA ALA A 553 -4.06 -19.31 -12.16
C ALA A 553 -5.42 -18.97 -11.52
N SER A 554 -5.75 -17.69 -11.38
CA SER A 554 -7.06 -17.24 -10.89
C SER A 554 -8.19 -17.63 -11.85
N SER A 555 -7.97 -17.50 -13.16
CA SER A 555 -8.92 -17.93 -14.18
C SER A 555 -9.10 -19.45 -14.19
N ALA A 556 -8.03 -20.22 -14.03
CA ALA A 556 -8.09 -21.67 -13.95
C ALA A 556 -8.89 -22.15 -12.72
N LEU A 557 -8.69 -21.51 -11.56
CA LEU A 557 -9.47 -21.77 -10.34
C LEU A 557 -10.97 -21.51 -10.56
N LYS A 558 -11.30 -20.38 -11.18
CA LYS A 558 -12.69 -20.03 -11.51
C LYS A 558 -13.31 -21.03 -12.49
N ASN A 559 -12.58 -21.41 -13.53
CA ASN A 559 -13.06 -22.39 -14.51
C ASN A 559 -13.32 -23.75 -13.88
N LEU A 560 -12.46 -24.18 -12.94
CA LEU A 560 -12.66 -25.41 -12.18
C LEU A 560 -13.95 -25.36 -11.35
N PHE A 561 -14.20 -24.25 -10.66
CA PHE A 561 -15.44 -24.04 -9.93
C PHE A 561 -16.67 -24.10 -10.84
N CYS A 562 -16.66 -23.38 -11.97
CA CYS A 562 -17.80 -23.35 -12.89
C CYS A 562 -18.09 -24.75 -13.47
N ALA A 563 -17.04 -25.51 -13.80
CA ALA A 563 -17.17 -26.89 -14.27
C ALA A 563 -17.82 -27.81 -13.21
N ASP A 564 -17.46 -27.65 -11.94
CA ASP A 564 -18.02 -28.42 -10.83
C ASP A 564 -19.50 -28.14 -10.63
N ARG A 565 -19.85 -26.86 -10.62
CA ARG A 565 -21.24 -26.42 -10.47
C ARG A 565 -22.10 -26.87 -11.65
N LYS A 566 -21.56 -26.83 -12.88
CA LYS A 566 -22.23 -27.39 -14.07
C LYS A 566 -22.51 -28.89 -13.88
N ALA A 567 -21.51 -29.67 -13.47
CA ALA A 567 -21.66 -31.11 -13.25
C ALA A 567 -22.65 -31.45 -12.11
N GLU A 568 -22.69 -30.65 -11.03
CA GLU A 568 -23.66 -30.81 -9.94
C GLU A 568 -25.10 -30.56 -10.41
N LYS A 569 -25.32 -29.49 -11.17
CA LYS A 569 -26.64 -29.15 -11.74
C LYS A 569 -27.11 -30.20 -12.74
N GLU A 570 -26.23 -30.74 -13.56
CA GLU A 570 -26.54 -31.85 -14.47
C GLU A 570 -26.99 -33.10 -13.71
N LYS A 571 -26.26 -33.50 -12.66
CA LYS A 571 -26.63 -34.63 -11.78
C LYS A 571 -27.98 -34.40 -11.07
N GLU A 572 -28.27 -33.18 -10.63
CA GLU A 572 -29.57 -32.83 -10.04
C GLU A 572 -30.71 -32.92 -11.07
N LYS A 573 -30.48 -32.47 -12.31
CA LYS A 573 -31.44 -32.57 -13.42
C LYS A 573 -31.75 -34.04 -13.74
N GLU A 574 -30.73 -34.90 -13.77
CA GLU A 574 -30.88 -36.35 -13.95
C GLU A 574 -31.66 -37.00 -12.81
N LYS A 575 -31.36 -36.66 -11.54
CA LYS A 575 -32.11 -37.16 -10.36
C LYS A 575 -33.56 -36.71 -10.34
N ARG A 576 -33.85 -35.47 -10.76
CA ARG A 576 -35.24 -34.97 -10.89
C ARG A 576 -35.98 -35.69 -12.00
N SER A 577 -35.32 -35.93 -13.14
CA SER A 577 -35.87 -36.67 -14.27
C SER A 577 -36.17 -38.13 -13.89
N SER A 578 -35.25 -38.82 -13.20
CA SER A 578 -35.44 -40.19 -12.73
C SER A 578 -36.54 -40.27 -11.66
N ARG A 579 -36.58 -39.34 -10.70
CA ARG A 579 -37.66 -39.26 -9.69
C ARG A 579 -39.03 -38.99 -10.34
N ALA A 580 -39.09 -38.12 -11.34
CA ALA A 580 -40.32 -37.84 -12.09
C ALA A 580 -40.78 -39.06 -12.91
N LYS A 581 -39.85 -39.83 -13.49
CA LYS A 581 -40.15 -41.11 -14.16
C LYS A 581 -40.67 -42.15 -13.17
N SER A 582 -40.07 -42.28 -11.98
CA SER A 582 -40.53 -43.20 -10.93
C SER A 582 -41.90 -42.80 -10.36
N LEU A 583 -42.15 -41.51 -10.15
CA LEU A 583 -43.46 -40.99 -9.71
C LEU A 583 -44.56 -41.19 -10.77
N LYS A 584 -44.23 -41.07 -12.06
CA LYS A 584 -45.14 -41.43 -13.17
C LYS A 584 -45.42 -42.93 -13.21
N ALA A 585 -44.42 -43.77 -12.97
CA ALA A 585 -44.58 -45.23 -12.93
C ALA A 585 -45.46 -45.70 -11.75
N LEU A 586 -45.46 -44.95 -10.64
CA LEU A 586 -46.30 -45.20 -9.46
C LEU A 586 -47.71 -44.60 -9.54
N GLY A 587 -48.10 -43.99 -10.68
CA GLY A 587 -49.46 -43.45 -10.90
C GLY A 587 -49.82 -42.21 -10.08
N LEU A 588 -48.84 -41.55 -9.45
CA LEU A 588 -49.05 -40.47 -8.47
C LEU A 588 -48.97 -39.05 -9.07
N VAL A 589 -48.97 -38.89 -10.40
CA VAL A 589 -48.85 -37.56 -11.05
C VAL A 589 -49.92 -37.35 -12.13
N PRO A 590 -50.74 -36.27 -12.08
CA PRO A 590 -51.65 -35.92 -13.15
C PRO A 590 -50.89 -35.58 -14.44
N ARG A 591 -51.52 -35.89 -15.58
CA ARG A 591 -51.01 -35.72 -16.94
C ARG A 591 -50.72 -34.23 -17.24
N MET A 592 -49.51 -33.74 -16.92
CA MET A 592 -49.08 -32.38 -17.31
C MET A 592 -48.77 -32.31 -18.81
N ARG A 593 -49.18 -31.19 -19.41
CA ARG A 593 -48.97 -30.81 -20.81
C ARG A 593 -47.49 -30.89 -21.20
N SER A 594 -47.23 -31.40 -22.40
CA SER A 594 -45.93 -31.36 -23.07
C SER A 594 -45.44 -29.92 -23.17
N ALA A 595 -44.38 -29.58 -22.44
CA ALA A 595 -43.59 -28.39 -22.75
C ALA A 595 -42.86 -28.66 -24.08
N SER A 596 -43.18 -27.83 -25.07
CA SER A 596 -42.46 -27.67 -26.34
C SER A 596 -40.96 -27.48 -26.07
N GLY A 597 -40.13 -28.07 -26.94
CA GLY A 597 -38.67 -28.09 -26.79
C GLY A 597 -38.07 -26.69 -26.60
N SER A 598 -37.35 -26.51 -25.48
CA SER A 598 -36.27 -25.54 -25.39
C SER A 598 -35.05 -26.16 -26.11
N ASP A 599 -34.38 -25.35 -26.91
CA ASP A 599 -33.18 -25.77 -27.64
C ASP A 599 -32.09 -26.15 -26.63
N ARG A 600 -31.37 -27.25 -26.85
CA ARG A 600 -30.34 -27.73 -25.89
C ARG A 600 -29.24 -26.69 -25.66
N THR A 601 -29.00 -25.82 -26.63
CA THR A 601 -28.04 -24.71 -26.59
C THR A 601 -28.45 -23.62 -25.61
N ASP A 602 -29.74 -23.26 -25.57
CA ASP A 602 -30.27 -22.23 -24.66
C ASP A 602 -30.17 -22.67 -23.18
N ASP A 603 -30.35 -23.97 -22.93
CA ASP A 603 -30.20 -24.57 -21.61
C ASP A 603 -28.74 -24.53 -21.12
N GLU A 604 -27.76 -24.74 -22.00
CA GLU A 604 -26.34 -24.73 -21.65
C GLU A 604 -25.81 -23.31 -21.38
N GLU A 605 -26.16 -22.34 -22.22
CA GLU A 605 -25.78 -20.93 -22.00
C GLU A 605 -26.35 -20.38 -20.69
N LYS A 606 -27.58 -20.78 -20.35
CA LYS A 606 -28.21 -20.42 -19.09
C LYS A 606 -27.49 -21.02 -17.88
N ILE A 607 -27.07 -22.28 -17.93
CA ILE A 607 -26.29 -22.90 -16.84
C ILE A 607 -24.96 -22.17 -16.65
N VAL A 608 -24.27 -21.83 -17.74
CA VAL A 608 -22.99 -21.10 -17.67
C VAL A 608 -23.18 -19.73 -17.02
N ALA A 609 -24.18 -18.95 -17.44
CA ALA A 609 -24.48 -17.65 -16.85
C ALA A 609 -24.82 -17.75 -15.35
N GLU A 610 -25.59 -18.76 -14.94
CA GLU A 610 -25.90 -19.00 -13.52
C GLU A 610 -24.65 -19.38 -12.70
N THR A 611 -23.73 -20.20 -13.25
CA THR A 611 -22.49 -20.56 -12.53
C THR A 611 -21.54 -19.38 -12.36
N GLU A 612 -21.52 -18.46 -13.33
CA GLU A 612 -20.78 -17.20 -13.26
C GLU A 612 -21.33 -16.26 -12.18
N GLU A 613 -22.66 -16.24 -12.01
CA GLU A 613 -23.31 -15.49 -10.92
C GLU A 613 -23.05 -16.15 -9.55
N GLU A 614 -23.11 -17.48 -9.46
CA GLU A 614 -22.76 -18.24 -8.25
C GLU A 614 -21.31 -18.04 -7.82
N TRP A 615 -20.38 -17.80 -8.77
CA TRP A 615 -19.00 -17.42 -8.42
C TRP A 615 -18.96 -16.08 -7.68
N GLN A 616 -19.96 -15.20 -7.77
CA GLN A 616 -20.01 -13.97 -6.99
C GLN A 616 -20.50 -14.19 -5.55
N ASP A 617 -21.02 -15.38 -5.21
CA ASP A 617 -21.46 -15.73 -3.85
C ASP A 617 -20.27 -16.19 -2.99
N ASP A 618 -19.97 -15.42 -1.94
CA ASP A 618 -18.83 -15.70 -1.07
C ASP A 618 -19.00 -16.98 -0.24
N ASP A 619 -20.22 -17.27 0.23
CA ASP A 619 -20.49 -18.44 1.08
C ASP A 619 -20.42 -19.73 0.26
N LEU A 620 -20.90 -19.70 -0.98
CA LEU A 620 -20.89 -20.85 -1.87
C LEU A 620 -19.46 -21.21 -2.31
N VAL A 621 -18.64 -20.21 -2.67
CA VAL A 621 -17.23 -20.43 -3.04
C VAL A 621 -16.40 -20.91 -1.85
N LEU A 622 -16.60 -20.34 -0.67
CA LEU A 622 -15.92 -20.81 0.56
C LEU A 622 -16.26 -22.26 0.89
N LYS A 623 -17.54 -22.65 0.79
CA LYS A 623 -17.96 -24.04 0.99
C LYS A 623 -17.33 -24.97 -0.04
N TRP A 624 -17.22 -24.55 -1.29
CA TRP A 624 -16.57 -25.33 -2.33
C TRP A 624 -15.06 -25.51 -2.06
N LEU A 625 -14.32 -24.42 -1.78
CA LEU A 625 -12.89 -24.47 -1.46
C LEU A 625 -12.57 -25.32 -0.21
N ALA A 626 -13.51 -25.43 0.72
CA ALA A 626 -13.35 -26.22 1.94
C ALA A 626 -13.46 -27.74 1.72
N ARG A 627 -13.91 -28.21 0.56
CA ARG A 627 -14.06 -29.65 0.29
C ARG A 627 -12.69 -30.31 0.08
N SER A 628 -12.56 -31.56 0.52
CA SER A 628 -11.32 -32.33 0.39
C SER A 628 -10.99 -32.67 -1.06
N ASP A 629 -12.00 -33.04 -1.85
CA ASP A 629 -11.86 -33.41 -3.27
C ASP A 629 -11.37 -32.25 -4.14
N VAL A 630 -11.71 -31.01 -3.78
CA VAL A 630 -11.24 -29.81 -4.49
C VAL A 630 -9.73 -29.65 -4.34
N ASN A 631 -9.16 -29.93 -3.16
CA ASN A 631 -7.71 -29.85 -2.96
C ASN A 631 -6.93 -30.86 -3.82
N GLU A 632 -7.43 -32.09 -3.95
CA GLU A 632 -6.82 -33.12 -4.81
C GLU A 632 -6.89 -32.71 -6.29
N ARG A 633 -8.02 -32.14 -6.71
CA ARG A 633 -8.21 -31.69 -8.09
C ARG A 633 -7.39 -30.44 -8.43
N LEU A 634 -7.14 -29.56 -7.46
CA LEU A 634 -6.20 -28.46 -7.63
C LEU A 634 -4.78 -28.96 -7.84
N ALA A 635 -4.35 -30.00 -7.11
CA ALA A 635 -3.05 -30.64 -7.34
C ALA A 635 -2.96 -31.24 -8.74
N ALA A 636 -3.96 -32.01 -9.16
CA ALA A 636 -4.03 -32.59 -10.50
C ALA A 636 -4.06 -31.53 -11.61
N LEU A 637 -4.74 -30.39 -11.37
CA LEU A 637 -4.74 -29.25 -12.29
C LEU A 637 -3.33 -28.66 -12.40
N GLY A 638 -2.62 -28.50 -11.29
CA GLY A 638 -1.23 -28.06 -11.27
C GLY A 638 -0.32 -28.98 -12.10
N GLU A 639 -0.42 -30.30 -11.92
CA GLU A 639 0.33 -31.27 -12.73
C GLU A 639 0.02 -31.17 -14.23
N LYS A 640 -1.26 -30.99 -14.58
CA LYS A 640 -1.67 -30.80 -15.98
C LYS A 640 -1.07 -29.54 -16.58
N MET A 641 -1.05 -28.42 -15.83
CA MET A 641 -0.44 -27.17 -16.29
C MET A 641 1.07 -27.32 -16.53
N VAL A 642 1.77 -28.02 -15.63
CA VAL A 642 3.20 -28.33 -15.82
C VAL A 642 3.42 -29.18 -17.06
N ALA A 643 2.59 -30.20 -17.29
CA ALA A 643 2.70 -31.05 -18.47
C ALA A 643 2.49 -30.26 -19.78
N GLU A 644 1.50 -29.34 -19.80
CA GLU A 644 1.27 -28.44 -20.93
C GLU A 644 2.44 -27.47 -21.16
N GLU A 645 3.03 -26.94 -20.09
CA GLU A 645 4.22 -26.08 -20.17
C GLU A 645 5.43 -26.84 -20.73
N VAL A 646 5.73 -28.02 -20.18
CA VAL A 646 6.84 -28.86 -20.64
C VAL A 646 6.65 -29.20 -22.11
N ARG A 647 5.42 -29.56 -22.52
CA ARG A 647 5.09 -29.81 -23.93
C ARG A 647 5.36 -28.57 -24.79
N GLY A 648 4.92 -27.40 -24.37
CA GLY A 648 5.15 -26.14 -25.10
C GLY A 648 6.64 -25.79 -25.23
N ARG A 649 7.42 -25.96 -24.15
CA ARG A 649 8.89 -25.76 -24.18
C ARG A 649 9.57 -26.76 -25.10
N CYS A 650 9.21 -28.03 -25.05
CA CYS A 650 9.72 -29.05 -25.97
C CYS A 650 9.41 -28.71 -27.43
N GLN A 651 8.18 -28.25 -27.73
CA GLN A 651 7.80 -27.82 -29.09
C GLN A 651 8.60 -26.61 -29.56
N SER A 652 8.80 -25.60 -28.70
CA SER A 652 9.59 -24.41 -29.02
C SER A 652 11.07 -24.73 -29.24
N HIS A 653 11.65 -25.59 -28.38
CA HIS A 653 13.03 -26.03 -28.53
C HIS A 653 13.21 -26.86 -29.81
N LEU A 654 12.27 -27.77 -30.09
CA LEU A 654 12.26 -28.55 -31.32
C LEU A 654 12.20 -27.61 -32.54
N HIS A 655 11.29 -26.64 -32.58
CA HIS A 655 11.21 -25.65 -33.65
C HIS A 655 12.53 -24.87 -33.83
N THR A 656 13.18 -24.48 -32.73
CA THR A 656 14.49 -23.79 -32.77
C THR A 656 15.56 -24.69 -33.39
N VAL A 657 15.60 -25.97 -33.01
CA VAL A 657 16.52 -26.96 -33.60
C VAL A 657 16.25 -27.12 -35.09
N LEU A 658 14.98 -27.21 -35.52
CA LEU A 658 14.65 -27.29 -36.95
C LEU A 658 15.14 -26.04 -37.72
N GLN A 659 14.98 -24.85 -37.15
CA GLN A 659 15.45 -23.60 -37.77
C GLN A 659 16.98 -23.60 -37.94
N VAL A 660 17.74 -23.95 -36.90
CA VAL A 660 19.20 -24.02 -36.95
C VAL A 660 19.66 -25.07 -37.97
N CYS A 661 19.07 -26.27 -37.96
CA CYS A 661 19.38 -27.31 -38.94
C CYS A 661 19.10 -26.86 -40.38
N THR A 662 17.99 -26.14 -40.61
CA THR A 662 17.64 -25.61 -41.93
C THR A 662 18.62 -24.53 -42.39
N GLU A 663 19.06 -23.64 -41.49
CA GLU A 663 20.06 -22.61 -41.81
C GLU A 663 21.44 -23.19 -42.13
N GLU A 664 21.87 -24.21 -41.37
CA GLU A 664 23.18 -24.83 -41.55
C GLU A 664 23.24 -25.67 -42.85
N VAL A 665 22.11 -26.26 -43.25
CA VAL A 665 21.99 -26.94 -44.55
C VAL A 665 22.00 -25.94 -45.71
N ARG A 666 21.34 -24.79 -45.57
CA ARG A 666 21.45 -23.70 -46.56
C ARG A 666 22.89 -23.21 -46.73
N ARG A 667 23.67 -23.16 -45.65
CA ARG A 667 25.09 -22.77 -45.69
C ARG A 667 25.99 -23.82 -46.37
N SER A 668 25.64 -25.10 -46.28
CA SER A 668 26.45 -26.20 -46.83
C SER A 668 26.10 -26.58 -48.28
N GLY A 669 25.12 -25.92 -48.90
CA GLY A 669 24.76 -26.14 -50.31
C GLY A 669 24.02 -27.45 -50.60
N GLY A 670 23.41 -28.06 -49.57
CA GLY A 670 22.63 -29.30 -49.69
C GLY A 670 21.25 -29.10 -50.31
N ASP A 671 20.68 -30.19 -50.85
CA ASP A 671 19.33 -30.24 -51.42
C ASP A 671 18.27 -29.93 -50.35
N ASP A 672 17.62 -28.76 -50.48
CA ASP A 672 16.73 -28.15 -49.49
C ASP A 672 15.48 -29.01 -49.25
N ASP A 673 15.07 -29.84 -50.21
CA ASP A 673 13.84 -30.65 -50.11
C ASP A 673 14.05 -31.98 -49.37
N ALA A 674 15.20 -32.64 -49.56
CA ALA A 674 15.54 -33.88 -48.85
C ALA A 674 15.75 -33.65 -47.35
N VAL A 675 16.37 -32.52 -46.98
CA VAL A 675 16.58 -32.14 -45.59
C VAL A 675 15.28 -31.74 -44.93
N LYS A 676 14.44 -30.92 -45.57
CA LYS A 676 13.11 -30.57 -45.03
C LYS A 676 12.26 -31.82 -44.77
N ALA A 677 12.35 -32.83 -45.64
CA ALA A 677 11.65 -34.10 -45.45
C ALA A 677 12.17 -34.86 -44.21
N ALA A 678 13.49 -35.03 -44.06
CA ALA A 678 14.08 -35.71 -42.91
C ALA A 678 13.85 -34.96 -41.58
N VAL A 679 13.93 -33.64 -41.61
CA VAL A 679 13.65 -32.73 -40.48
C VAL A 679 12.18 -32.80 -40.06
N LYS A 680 11.26 -32.89 -41.03
CA LYS A 680 9.83 -33.09 -40.78
C LYS A 680 9.53 -34.48 -40.22
N GLU A 681 10.20 -35.52 -40.72
CA GLU A 681 10.03 -36.89 -40.23
C GLU A 681 10.53 -37.04 -38.78
N LEU A 682 11.65 -36.38 -38.44
CA LEU A 682 12.15 -36.30 -37.07
C LEU A 682 11.20 -35.52 -36.15
N TYR A 683 10.61 -34.43 -36.66
CA TYR A 683 9.59 -33.65 -35.95
C TYR A 683 8.34 -34.50 -35.64
N ASP A 684 7.82 -35.20 -36.64
CA ASP A 684 6.62 -36.04 -36.50
C ASP A 684 6.87 -37.22 -35.55
N ALA A 685 8.08 -37.82 -35.58
CA ALA A 685 8.48 -38.89 -34.68
C ALA A 685 8.63 -38.41 -33.21
N LEU A 686 9.27 -37.26 -32.99
CA LEU A 686 9.41 -36.67 -31.65
C LEU A 686 8.06 -36.17 -31.11
N PHE A 687 7.18 -35.66 -31.99
CA PHE A 687 5.83 -35.26 -31.62
C PHE A 687 5.00 -36.46 -31.17
N ALA A 688 5.10 -37.59 -31.87
CA ALA A 688 4.43 -38.83 -31.52
C ALA A 688 4.92 -39.42 -30.19
N SER A 689 6.20 -39.26 -29.83
CA SER A 689 6.73 -39.72 -28.54
C SER A 689 6.45 -38.78 -27.35
N SER A 690 5.96 -37.56 -27.61
CA SER A 690 5.62 -36.57 -26.58
C SER A 690 4.15 -36.65 -26.09
N LYS A 691 3.32 -37.47 -26.75
CA LYS A 691 1.97 -37.83 -26.32
C LYS A 691 2.03 -38.93 -25.26
#